data_AF-A0A023DZ25-F1
#
_entry.id   AF-A0A023DZ25-F1
#
_cell.length_a   1.000
_cell.length_b   1.000
_cell.length_c   1.000
_cell.angle_alpha   90.00
_cell.angle_beta   90.00
_cell.angle_gamma   90.00
#
_symmetry.space_group_name_H-M   'P 1'
#
loop_
_entity.id
_entity.type
_entity.pdbx_description
1 polymer ?
#
loop_
_entity_poly.entity_id
_entity_poly.type
_entity_poly.pdbx_seq_one_letter_code
_entity_poly.pdbx_strand_id
1 'polypeptide(L)'
;MNNTVKYIFIVVFMLEFSDFGFGLIAPVPQFSTPAMCLTSDGSVRSLETGVFCFTHAFGRTCWPGGRFYQESPGGTFSISGLVTGNLSYAPVVEACRSIGGEIDEGAMALNYLSTFGTLATKAQNLNFIQNLKDKTRGHKFIPVYNNTALGSVRLFTKDTNKYPVINLDYNGVMADSELQSFSNIVISQVPSLSVQYMIDKAKKVLESGIKVDLVNLKKQLEGIAAIRDLLEKNMNFFINTLGNMKGSDYGKILDNAAEVIVYTSQNSIGQSKNSTDSTKTEKMINLCEKSLKELDIFILAKNNVRSVFENVMNLAKQIPGSEPYDTDDMIKNPRKYTIPVFLVSEALKKDEKMIKLFFEADVLKSQLLVAKNKLEALKAVKENFFTNLDKKIMELNDKISTLAKKKKIFEKILEEYTVKRTKQDMGGIVRKVFEELQKDISDTAQNYGKIVQSIQETQSVQDNQFIATLTEYQKRLAPLETTMKGYVAYKDGMTQMVENAYQKALNEKNVILQKVAQEIRNHINEINALLNPIIALLNNQQSADELWQKSFQKINILSNFLLIDKANLETLFTTIGADDIIIKSSIISLNTGVLTEIQAINEVQKRIVFGKIYGTYVEANLLKKRMTADSKDDQKSFNAVWEKYLQDGNTSLVFSEYNDIVLQKNKIKDVLSQSLIILSAIDKSSLDIQNLIKEVGLLLAPVGAETTLDKIFENNVISKLKSKRLL
;
A
#
# COMPACT_ATOMS: atom_id res chain seq x y z
N MET A 1 142.34 64.61 -36.73
CA MET A 1 141.32 65.22 -37.62
C MET A 1 140.30 64.15 -37.99
N ASN A 2 139.02 64.43 -37.69
CA ASN A 2 137.77 63.91 -38.26
C ASN A 2 137.43 62.41 -38.30
N ASN A 3 136.56 62.05 -37.34
CA ASN A 3 135.18 61.56 -37.50
C ASN A 3 134.82 60.15 -38.01
N THR A 4 133.83 59.64 -37.27
CA THR A 4 132.63 58.86 -37.66
C THR A 4 132.59 57.32 -37.57
N VAL A 5 132.02 56.87 -36.44
CA VAL A 5 130.93 55.86 -36.23
C VAL A 5 131.22 54.35 -36.39
N LYS A 6 130.79 53.63 -35.34
CA LYS A 6 130.81 52.17 -35.09
C LYS A 6 129.72 51.41 -35.87
N TYR A 7 129.99 50.15 -36.23
CA TYR A 7 129.29 48.93 -35.76
C TYR A 7 130.19 47.71 -36.00
N ILE A 8 130.32 46.84 -35.01
CA ILE A 8 131.07 45.58 -35.07
C ILE A 8 130.12 44.48 -35.56
N PHE A 9 130.46 43.80 -36.66
CA PHE A 9 129.80 42.56 -37.09
C PHE A 9 130.69 41.37 -36.70
N ILE A 10 130.12 40.40 -35.98
CA ILE A 10 130.70 39.07 -35.80
C ILE A 10 129.76 38.08 -36.49
N VAL A 11 130.27 37.35 -37.48
CA VAL A 11 129.58 36.25 -38.17
C VAL A 11 130.13 34.94 -37.63
N VAL A 12 129.25 34.05 -37.15
CA VAL A 12 129.57 32.66 -36.79
C VAL A 12 128.52 31.75 -37.43
N PHE A 13 128.97 30.74 -38.17
CA PHE A 13 128.17 29.64 -38.71
C PHE A 13 128.38 28.38 -37.87
N MET A 14 127.29 27.74 -37.42
CA MET A 14 127.00 26.29 -37.41
C MET A 14 125.89 25.95 -36.39
N LEU A 15 124.93 25.08 -36.76
CA LEU A 15 124.63 23.77 -36.13
C LEU A 15 123.27 23.16 -36.62
N GLU A 16 123.39 22.03 -37.33
CA GLU A 16 122.81 20.68 -37.06
C GLU A 16 121.31 20.36 -36.72
N PHE A 17 120.86 19.26 -37.37
CA PHE A 17 119.88 18.18 -37.01
C PHE A 17 118.37 18.20 -37.38
N SER A 18 118.03 17.16 -38.18
CA SER A 18 116.92 16.17 -38.13
C SER A 18 115.46 16.49 -38.55
N ASP A 19 114.96 15.58 -39.41
CA ASP A 19 113.58 15.18 -39.73
C ASP A 19 112.63 16.14 -40.48
N PHE A 20 112.67 16.02 -41.81
CA PHE A 20 111.58 16.31 -42.73
C PHE A 20 110.36 15.42 -42.44
N GLY A 21 109.30 16.00 -41.90
CA GLY A 21 107.96 15.40 -41.84
C GLY A 21 106.92 16.34 -42.43
N PHE A 22 106.49 16.06 -43.66
CA PHE A 22 105.34 16.71 -44.31
C PHE A 22 104.05 16.43 -43.49
N GLY A 23 103.70 17.33 -42.59
CA GLY A 23 102.35 17.42 -42.04
C GLY A 23 101.47 18.23 -43.00
N LEU A 24 100.72 17.55 -43.86
CA LEU A 24 99.57 18.11 -44.57
C LEU A 24 98.63 18.75 -43.52
N ILE A 25 98.67 20.07 -43.39
CA ILE A 25 97.65 20.85 -42.69
C ILE A 25 96.39 20.71 -43.54
N ALA A 26 95.53 19.75 -43.23
CA ALA A 26 94.15 19.82 -43.69
C ALA A 26 93.59 21.16 -43.19
N PRO A 27 93.08 22.06 -44.07
CA PRO A 27 92.55 23.34 -43.62
C PRO A 27 91.42 23.07 -42.63
N VAL A 28 91.51 23.66 -41.45
CA VAL A 28 90.39 23.66 -40.50
C VAL A 28 89.19 24.27 -41.23
N PRO A 29 88.05 23.58 -41.37
CA PRO A 29 86.91 24.13 -42.08
C PRO A 29 86.49 25.45 -41.43
N GLN A 30 86.43 26.53 -42.21
CA GLN A 30 86.22 27.88 -41.70
C GLN A 30 84.80 28.10 -41.14
N PHE A 31 83.83 27.29 -41.56
CA PHE A 31 82.43 27.44 -41.21
C PHE A 31 81.94 26.27 -40.35
N SER A 32 81.29 26.60 -39.22
CA SER A 32 80.79 25.59 -38.29
C SER A 32 79.57 26.06 -37.50
N THR A 33 78.79 25.09 -37.03
CA THR A 33 77.63 25.28 -36.15
C THR A 33 77.84 24.51 -34.86
N PRO A 34 77.75 25.16 -33.69
CA PRO A 34 77.78 24.45 -32.41
C PRO A 34 76.65 23.45 -32.28
N ALA A 35 77.00 22.26 -31.77
CA ALA A 35 76.04 21.25 -31.40
C ALA A 35 75.32 21.70 -30.12
N MET A 36 73.99 21.68 -30.18
CA MET A 36 73.15 21.94 -29.01
C MET A 36 72.66 20.59 -28.51
N CYS A 37 72.76 20.36 -27.20
CA CYS A 37 72.22 19.17 -26.56
C CYS A 37 70.99 19.54 -25.74
N LEU A 38 69.86 18.91 -26.03
CA LEU A 38 68.69 18.95 -25.15
C LEU A 38 68.94 17.96 -24.01
N THR A 39 69.03 18.46 -22.78
CA THR A 39 69.22 17.62 -21.60
C THR A 39 67.90 17.19 -20.98
N SER A 40 67.98 16.19 -20.12
CA SER A 40 66.89 15.59 -19.33
C SER A 40 65.99 16.61 -18.61
N ASP A 41 66.55 17.73 -18.18
CA ASP A 41 65.86 18.81 -17.49
C ASP A 41 65.15 19.81 -18.43
N GLY A 42 65.16 19.54 -19.74
CA GLY A 42 64.61 20.43 -20.76
C GLY A 42 65.48 21.63 -21.10
N SER A 43 66.66 21.78 -20.46
CA SER A 43 67.60 22.83 -20.82
C SER A 43 68.37 22.46 -22.10
N VAL A 44 68.72 23.47 -22.89
CA VAL A 44 69.55 23.29 -24.09
C VAL A 44 70.95 23.79 -23.79
N ARG A 45 71.95 22.91 -23.92
CA ARG A 45 73.36 23.22 -23.64
C ARG A 45 74.18 23.16 -24.92
N SER A 46 74.92 24.22 -25.21
CA SER A 46 75.89 24.24 -26.30
C SER A 46 77.14 23.44 -25.93
N LEU A 47 77.68 22.65 -26.87
CA LEU A 47 78.95 21.93 -26.72
C LEU A 47 80.18 22.73 -27.17
N GLU A 48 80.02 24.04 -27.39
CA GLU A 48 81.02 24.93 -28.00
C GLU A 48 82.39 24.99 -27.29
N THR A 49 82.52 24.47 -26.06
CA THR A 49 83.71 24.60 -25.21
C THR A 49 84.60 23.34 -25.11
N GLY A 50 84.30 22.25 -25.82
CA GLY A 50 85.12 21.03 -25.82
C GLY A 50 86.22 21.04 -26.90
N VAL A 51 87.36 20.36 -26.69
CA VAL A 51 88.36 20.05 -27.73
C VAL A 51 88.48 18.53 -27.84
N PHE A 52 88.29 17.97 -29.04
CA PHE A 52 88.42 16.53 -29.29
C PHE A 52 89.62 16.23 -30.19
N CYS A 53 90.50 15.34 -29.74
CA CYS A 53 91.64 14.87 -30.52
C CYS A 53 91.43 13.42 -30.94
N PHE A 54 91.76 13.10 -32.20
CA PHE A 54 91.81 11.73 -32.69
C PHE A 54 93.18 11.43 -33.30
N THR A 55 93.45 10.13 -33.41
CA THR A 55 94.74 9.63 -33.91
C THR A 55 94.52 9.08 -35.32
N HIS A 56 95.26 9.61 -36.30
CA HIS A 56 95.31 9.08 -37.66
C HIS A 56 96.66 8.39 -37.91
N ALA A 57 96.76 7.62 -38.99
CA ALA A 57 97.98 6.86 -39.34
C ALA A 57 99.26 7.71 -39.50
N PHE A 58 99.13 9.04 -39.59
CA PHE A 58 100.23 9.98 -39.77
C PHE A 58 100.45 10.94 -38.59
N GLY A 59 99.87 10.68 -37.39
CA GLY A 59 99.92 11.61 -36.21
C GLY A 59 98.61 11.87 -35.46
N ARG A 60 98.61 12.83 -34.52
CA ARG A 60 97.42 13.29 -33.74
C ARG A 60 96.88 14.60 -34.30
N THR A 61 95.55 14.69 -34.46
CA THR A 61 94.87 15.93 -34.86
C THR A 61 93.81 16.30 -33.83
N CYS A 62 93.82 17.56 -33.37
CA CYS A 62 92.87 18.09 -32.39
C CYS A 62 91.93 19.08 -33.05
N TRP A 63 90.63 18.90 -32.82
CA TRP A 63 89.54 19.70 -33.37
C TRP A 63 88.78 20.38 -32.23
N PRO A 64 88.24 21.61 -32.41
CA PRO A 64 87.23 22.15 -31.50
C PRO A 64 86.04 21.19 -31.48
N GLY A 65 85.88 20.47 -30.38
CA GLY A 65 84.84 19.48 -30.19
C GLY A 65 83.46 20.11 -30.12
N GLY A 66 82.42 19.33 -30.45
CA GLY A 66 81.04 19.79 -30.26
C GLY A 66 80.52 20.74 -31.34
N ARG A 67 81.10 20.75 -32.54
CA ARG A 67 80.63 21.53 -33.69
C ARG A 67 80.46 20.67 -34.95
N PHE A 68 79.50 21.06 -35.79
CA PHE A 68 79.28 20.52 -37.15
C PHE A 68 79.90 21.48 -38.17
N TYR A 69 80.63 20.96 -39.16
CA TYR A 69 81.43 21.76 -40.08
C TYR A 69 80.81 21.79 -41.47
N GLN A 70 81.10 22.85 -42.23
CA GLN A 70 80.61 23.04 -43.60
C GLN A 70 81.75 23.56 -44.48
N GLU A 71 81.73 23.18 -45.76
CA GLU A 71 82.68 23.66 -46.77
C GLU A 71 82.47 25.15 -47.14
N SER A 72 81.26 25.65 -46.99
CA SER A 72 80.88 27.03 -47.26
C SER A 72 79.89 27.55 -46.21
N PRO A 73 79.76 28.87 -46.00
CA PRO A 73 78.78 29.42 -45.07
C PRO A 73 77.36 28.95 -45.46
N GLY A 74 76.65 28.29 -44.54
CA GLY A 74 75.29 27.81 -44.78
C GLY A 74 75.19 26.60 -45.73
N GLY A 75 76.31 25.93 -46.02
CA GLY A 75 76.36 24.71 -46.83
C GLY A 75 75.85 23.47 -46.09
N THR A 76 75.97 22.30 -46.71
CA THR A 76 75.68 21.02 -46.02
C THR A 76 76.79 20.64 -45.06
N PHE A 77 76.48 19.93 -43.97
CA PHE A 77 77.50 19.46 -43.04
C PHE A 77 78.45 18.45 -43.71
N SER A 78 79.75 18.76 -43.73
CA SER A 78 80.79 17.95 -44.35
C SER A 78 82.16 18.14 -43.68
N ILE A 79 83.05 17.16 -43.85
CA ILE A 79 84.46 17.23 -43.44
C ILE A 79 85.30 16.90 -44.68
N SER A 80 86.02 17.89 -45.21
CA SER A 80 86.83 17.70 -46.42
C SER A 80 88.06 16.83 -46.15
N GLY A 81 88.36 15.91 -47.08
CA GLY A 81 89.64 15.17 -47.12
C GLY A 81 89.70 13.82 -46.39
N LEU A 82 88.61 13.32 -45.80
CA LEU A 82 88.56 12.01 -45.14
C LEU A 82 87.49 11.10 -45.77
N VAL A 83 87.90 9.90 -46.22
CA VAL A 83 87.04 8.83 -46.80
C VAL A 83 86.08 8.21 -45.75
N THR A 84 85.97 8.82 -44.57
CA THR A 84 85.23 8.30 -43.40
C THR A 84 84.26 9.34 -42.84
N GLY A 85 83.40 9.90 -43.69
CA GLY A 85 82.45 10.99 -43.38
C GLY A 85 81.43 10.77 -42.24
N ASN A 86 81.55 9.73 -41.43
CA ASN A 86 80.68 9.43 -40.28
C ASN A 86 81.40 9.29 -38.93
N LEU A 87 82.67 8.87 -38.91
CA LEU A 87 83.38 8.59 -37.65
C LEU A 87 83.71 9.87 -36.88
N SER A 88 83.89 10.99 -37.58
CA SER A 88 84.36 12.24 -37.00
C SER A 88 83.30 12.98 -36.16
N TYR A 89 82.01 12.73 -36.36
CA TYR A 89 80.92 13.36 -35.58
C TYR A 89 80.33 12.45 -34.50
N ALA A 90 80.70 11.17 -34.45
CA ALA A 90 80.30 10.27 -33.36
C ALA A 90 80.69 10.80 -31.95
N PRO A 91 81.85 11.45 -31.74
CA PRO A 91 82.19 12.05 -30.46
C PRO A 91 81.24 13.19 -30.03
N VAL A 92 80.58 13.89 -30.96
CA VAL A 92 79.59 14.93 -30.63
C VAL A 92 78.34 14.31 -30.02
N VAL A 93 77.88 13.20 -30.61
CA VAL A 93 76.77 12.41 -30.08
C VAL A 93 77.14 11.86 -28.69
N GLU A 94 78.36 11.35 -28.55
CA GLU A 94 78.88 10.86 -27.27
C GLU A 94 78.95 11.95 -26.19
N ALA A 95 79.35 13.16 -26.57
CA ALA A 95 79.43 14.30 -25.65
C ALA A 95 78.04 14.76 -25.17
N CYS A 96 77.04 14.84 -26.06
CA CYS A 96 75.67 15.07 -25.62
C CYS A 96 75.18 13.93 -24.70
N ARG A 97 75.56 12.69 -25.04
CA ARG A 97 75.23 11.52 -24.23
C ARG A 97 75.85 11.57 -22.84
N SER A 98 77.10 11.99 -22.69
CA SER A 98 77.77 12.06 -21.39
C SER A 98 77.16 13.12 -20.46
N ILE A 99 76.61 14.21 -21.01
CA ILE A 99 75.90 15.24 -20.22
C ILE A 99 74.41 14.95 -19.99
N GLY A 100 73.96 13.73 -20.30
CA GLY A 100 72.57 13.34 -20.04
C GLY A 100 71.56 13.82 -21.09
N GLY A 101 72.00 14.34 -22.24
CA GLY A 101 71.14 14.84 -23.32
C GLY A 101 71.29 14.10 -24.65
N GLU A 102 70.59 14.58 -25.67
CA GLU A 102 70.76 14.22 -27.09
C GLU A 102 70.97 15.48 -27.94
N ILE A 103 71.53 15.34 -29.14
CA ILE A 103 71.68 16.49 -30.06
C ILE A 103 70.29 16.99 -30.47
N ASP A 104 70.06 18.29 -30.31
CA ASP A 104 68.84 19.00 -30.68
C ASP A 104 69.07 19.78 -31.98
N GLU A 105 68.87 19.09 -33.11
CA GLU A 105 69.00 19.66 -34.44
C GLU A 105 68.03 20.83 -34.68
N GLY A 106 66.89 20.86 -33.97
CA GLY A 106 65.91 21.94 -34.04
C GLY A 106 66.42 23.21 -33.34
N ALA A 107 66.93 23.08 -32.12
CA ALA A 107 67.57 24.19 -31.41
C ALA A 107 68.81 24.70 -32.15
N MET A 108 69.60 23.83 -32.77
CA MET A 108 70.72 24.24 -33.63
C MET A 108 70.24 25.04 -34.84
N ALA A 109 69.18 24.56 -35.51
CA ALA A 109 68.54 25.21 -36.65
C ALA A 109 67.87 26.55 -36.34
N LEU A 110 67.56 26.82 -35.07
CA LEU A 110 66.92 28.05 -34.59
C LEU A 110 67.95 29.04 -34.02
N ASN A 111 68.91 28.58 -33.22
CA ASN A 111 69.91 29.45 -32.59
C ASN A 111 71.05 29.84 -33.53
N TYR A 112 71.30 29.05 -34.56
CA TYR A 112 72.40 29.27 -35.50
C TYR A 112 71.90 29.36 -36.94
N LEU A 113 70.89 30.19 -37.21
CA LEU A 113 70.23 30.30 -38.53
C LEU A 113 71.19 30.54 -39.70
N SER A 114 72.20 31.40 -39.52
CA SER A 114 73.16 31.77 -40.58
C SER A 114 74.23 30.71 -40.85
N THR A 115 74.53 29.85 -39.87
CA THR A 115 75.57 28.82 -40.00
C THR A 115 75.00 27.42 -40.08
N PHE A 116 73.78 27.15 -39.62
CA PHE A 116 73.17 25.81 -39.69
C PHE A 116 72.79 25.41 -41.12
N GLY A 117 72.50 26.37 -42.00
CA GLY A 117 72.18 26.12 -43.40
C GLY A 117 71.24 27.17 -43.99
N THR A 118 71.32 27.41 -45.29
CA THR A 118 70.31 28.19 -46.03
C THR A 118 68.97 27.45 -46.10
N LEU A 119 67.90 28.13 -46.53
CA LEU A 119 66.57 27.49 -46.72
C LEU A 119 66.63 26.18 -47.52
N ALA A 120 67.51 26.08 -48.53
CA ALA A 120 67.65 24.89 -49.36
C ALA A 120 68.45 23.75 -48.69
N THR A 121 69.48 24.07 -47.90
CA THR A 121 70.40 23.09 -47.28
C THR A 121 70.01 22.71 -45.85
N LYS A 122 69.15 23.50 -45.19
CA LYS A 122 68.67 23.26 -43.82
C LYS A 122 68.01 21.89 -43.64
N ALA A 123 67.18 21.47 -44.60
CA ALA A 123 66.55 20.15 -44.56
C ALA A 123 67.56 19.01 -44.68
N GLN A 124 68.59 19.19 -45.52
CA GLN A 124 69.66 18.20 -45.68
C GLN A 124 70.51 18.09 -44.41
N ASN A 125 70.76 19.21 -43.73
CA ASN A 125 71.50 19.26 -42.47
C ASN A 125 70.73 18.66 -41.28
N LEU A 126 69.41 18.90 -41.22
CA LEU A 126 68.52 18.19 -40.27
C LEU A 126 68.58 16.67 -40.50
N ASN A 127 68.42 16.24 -41.76
CA ASN A 127 68.49 14.82 -42.12
C ASN A 127 69.87 14.22 -41.88
N PHE A 128 70.94 15.00 -42.05
CA PHE A 128 72.30 14.57 -41.77
C PHE A 128 72.52 14.29 -40.29
N ILE A 129 72.13 15.23 -39.41
CA ILE A 129 72.23 15.04 -37.96
C ILE A 129 71.33 13.88 -37.51
N GLN A 130 70.13 13.76 -38.08
CA GLN A 130 69.24 12.65 -37.80
C GLN A 130 69.88 11.30 -38.17
N ASN A 131 70.38 11.16 -39.41
CA ASN A 131 71.09 9.96 -39.87
C ASN A 131 72.33 9.66 -39.03
N LEU A 132 73.04 10.68 -38.56
CA LEU A 132 74.19 10.52 -37.68
C LEU A 132 73.75 9.96 -36.32
N LYS A 133 72.72 10.54 -35.69
CA LYS A 133 72.14 10.04 -34.43
C LYS A 133 71.62 8.61 -34.59
N ASP A 134 70.99 8.29 -35.72
CA ASP A 134 70.49 6.94 -36.04
C ASP A 134 71.66 5.94 -36.12
N LYS A 135 72.69 6.23 -36.91
CA LYS A 135 73.85 5.34 -37.10
C LYS A 135 74.68 5.14 -35.83
N THR A 136 74.73 6.14 -34.96
CA THR A 136 75.50 6.11 -33.70
C THR A 136 74.67 5.73 -32.48
N ARG A 137 73.38 5.42 -32.66
CA ARG A 137 72.44 5.11 -31.56
C ARG A 137 72.36 6.23 -30.51
N GLY A 138 72.35 7.48 -30.96
CA GLY A 138 72.49 8.69 -30.15
C GLY A 138 71.19 9.27 -29.56
N HIS A 139 70.03 8.71 -29.87
CA HIS A 139 68.73 9.22 -29.39
C HIS A 139 68.48 8.82 -27.94
N LYS A 140 68.03 9.77 -27.11
CA LYS A 140 67.68 9.58 -25.70
C LYS A 140 66.21 9.79 -25.36
N PHE A 141 65.43 10.42 -26.23
CA PHE A 141 64.00 10.68 -25.96
C PHE A 141 63.09 10.02 -27.02
N ILE A 142 61.96 9.49 -26.51
CA ILE A 142 61.10 8.37 -26.96
C ILE A 142 61.19 7.86 -28.42
N PRO A 143 61.70 6.62 -28.60
CA PRO A 143 61.32 5.68 -29.65
C PRO A 143 60.03 4.89 -29.33
N VAL A 144 59.29 4.51 -30.37
CA VAL A 144 57.97 3.85 -30.34
C VAL A 144 58.10 2.39 -30.77
N TYR A 145 57.47 1.47 -30.03
CA TYR A 145 57.34 0.05 -30.42
C TYR A 145 55.97 -0.26 -31.00
N ASN A 146 55.92 -1.18 -31.97
CA ASN A 146 54.67 -1.75 -32.49
C ASN A 146 54.65 -3.26 -32.24
N ASN A 147 53.61 -3.74 -31.55
CA ASN A 147 53.35 -5.15 -31.33
C ASN A 147 52.58 -5.80 -32.51
N THR A 148 53.01 -5.57 -33.75
CA THR A 148 52.52 -6.41 -34.87
C THR A 148 53.18 -7.79 -34.81
N ALA A 149 52.39 -8.82 -35.12
CA ALA A 149 52.58 -10.26 -34.85
C ALA A 149 53.82 -10.99 -35.44
N LEU A 150 54.93 -10.29 -35.68
CA LEU A 150 56.20 -10.86 -36.15
C LEU A 150 57.36 -10.34 -35.29
N GLY A 151 57.33 -10.66 -33.99
CA GLY A 151 58.41 -10.37 -33.04
C GLY A 151 58.56 -8.88 -32.70
N SER A 152 58.61 -8.57 -31.41
CA SER A 152 58.92 -7.23 -30.93
C SER A 152 60.36 -6.88 -31.28
N VAL A 153 60.57 -6.15 -32.39
CA VAL A 153 61.90 -5.64 -32.73
C VAL A 153 62.25 -4.51 -31.76
N ARG A 154 63.09 -4.81 -30.77
CA ARG A 154 63.80 -3.80 -29.98
C ARG A 154 64.80 -3.06 -30.85
N LEU A 155 64.52 -1.78 -31.08
CA LEU A 155 65.51 -0.89 -31.66
C LEU A 155 66.55 -0.41 -30.63
N PHE A 156 66.35 -0.59 -29.32
CA PHE A 156 67.35 -0.22 -28.30
C PHE A 156 67.42 -1.13 -27.05
N THR A 157 68.61 -1.13 -26.44
CA THR A 157 69.06 -1.95 -25.30
C THR A 157 68.76 -1.33 -23.93
N LYS A 158 68.71 -2.21 -22.92
CA LYS A 158 68.12 -2.12 -21.57
C LYS A 158 68.71 -1.08 -20.58
N ASP A 159 69.62 -0.19 -20.97
CA ASP A 159 70.47 0.55 -20.02
C ASP A 159 70.30 2.08 -20.01
N THR A 160 69.07 2.59 -19.91
CA THR A 160 68.86 4.02 -19.58
C THR A 160 67.83 4.19 -18.48
N ASN A 161 68.28 4.15 -17.23
CA ASN A 161 67.51 4.48 -16.00
C ASN A 161 66.99 5.94 -15.94
N LYS A 162 66.94 6.68 -17.07
CA LYS A 162 66.59 8.11 -17.08
C LYS A 162 65.26 8.45 -17.75
N TYR A 163 64.77 7.70 -18.74
CA TYR A 163 63.46 7.98 -19.37
C TYR A 163 62.73 6.70 -19.81
N PRO A 164 61.38 6.64 -19.67
CA PRO A 164 60.60 5.52 -20.13
C PRO A 164 60.54 5.50 -21.65
N VAL A 165 60.67 4.31 -22.22
CA VAL A 165 60.34 4.06 -23.62
C VAL A 165 58.89 3.63 -23.68
N ILE A 166 58.07 4.28 -24.52
CA ILE A 166 56.63 3.98 -24.61
C ILE A 166 56.43 2.82 -25.59
N ASN A 167 55.99 1.67 -25.06
CA ASN A 167 55.49 0.57 -25.90
C ASN A 167 54.05 0.88 -26.33
N LEU A 168 53.79 0.83 -27.63
CA LEU A 168 52.43 0.89 -28.15
C LEU A 168 51.84 -0.51 -28.35
N ASP A 169 50.55 -0.62 -28.12
CA ASP A 169 49.76 -1.80 -28.44
C ASP A 169 49.45 -1.87 -29.96
N TYR A 170 48.69 -2.89 -30.36
CA TYR A 170 48.29 -3.09 -31.76
C TYR A 170 47.33 -1.99 -32.28
N ASN A 171 46.76 -1.16 -31.40
CA ASN A 171 45.95 -0.01 -31.76
C ASN A 171 46.80 1.25 -32.00
N GLY A 172 48.08 1.22 -31.62
CA GLY A 172 48.98 2.37 -31.72
C GLY A 172 48.86 3.34 -30.55
N VAL A 173 48.39 2.88 -29.39
CA VAL A 173 48.32 3.65 -28.12
C VAL A 173 49.21 3.00 -27.07
N MET A 174 49.52 3.68 -25.95
CA MET A 174 50.34 3.11 -24.88
C MET A 174 49.71 1.82 -24.33
N ALA A 175 50.48 0.74 -24.28
CA ALA A 175 50.04 -0.53 -23.70
C ALA A 175 49.78 -0.41 -22.19
N ASP A 176 48.90 -1.25 -21.63
CA ASP A 176 48.50 -1.13 -20.22
C ASP A 176 49.66 -1.28 -19.21
N SER A 177 50.62 -2.16 -19.49
CA SER A 177 51.83 -2.31 -18.68
C SER A 177 52.70 -1.05 -18.70
N GLU A 178 52.66 -0.28 -19.79
CA GLU A 178 53.35 0.99 -19.91
C GLU A 178 52.57 2.13 -19.28
N LEU A 179 51.23 2.13 -19.30
CA LEU A 179 50.43 3.13 -18.60
C LEU A 179 50.79 3.17 -17.11
N GLN A 180 50.98 2.00 -16.49
CA GLN A 180 51.42 1.91 -15.09
C GLN A 180 52.87 2.37 -14.90
N SER A 181 53.79 1.84 -15.71
CA SER A 181 55.23 2.15 -15.60
C SER A 181 55.52 3.63 -15.83
N PHE A 182 54.90 4.21 -16.86
CA PHE A 182 55.00 5.62 -17.20
C PHE A 182 54.40 6.50 -16.11
N SER A 183 53.19 6.18 -15.62
CA SER A 183 52.56 6.93 -14.53
C SER A 183 53.40 6.92 -13.24
N ASN A 184 54.02 5.78 -12.90
CA ASN A 184 54.97 5.68 -11.77
C ASN A 184 56.21 6.58 -11.94
N ILE A 185 56.72 6.70 -13.17
CA ILE A 185 57.83 7.59 -13.47
C ILE A 185 57.41 9.05 -13.32
N VAL A 186 56.21 9.38 -13.81
CA VAL A 186 55.64 10.74 -13.70
C VAL A 186 55.44 11.16 -12.24
N ILE A 187 55.10 10.22 -11.36
CA ILE A 187 55.02 10.44 -9.92
C ILE A 187 56.41 10.68 -9.30
N SER A 188 57.42 9.90 -9.70
CA SER A 188 58.74 9.88 -9.07
C SER A 188 59.75 10.89 -9.62
N GLN A 189 59.55 11.35 -10.86
CA GLN A 189 60.39 12.33 -11.53
C GLN A 189 59.64 13.65 -11.67
N VAL A 190 60.27 14.74 -11.22
CA VAL A 190 59.67 16.08 -11.15
C VAL A 190 59.47 16.81 -12.50
N PRO A 191 60.02 16.44 -13.68
CA PRO A 191 59.84 17.29 -14.86
C PRO A 191 58.40 17.21 -15.39
N SER A 192 57.87 18.37 -15.81
CA SER A 192 56.58 18.50 -16.46
C SER A 192 56.52 17.68 -17.75
N LEU A 193 55.37 17.04 -18.00
CA LEU A 193 55.14 16.28 -19.23
C LEU A 193 54.95 17.23 -20.40
N SER A 194 55.93 17.31 -21.31
CA SER A 194 55.76 18.04 -22.58
C SER A 194 54.97 17.18 -23.58
N VAL A 195 53.65 17.14 -23.40
CA VAL A 195 52.72 16.34 -24.22
C VAL A 195 52.90 16.64 -25.71
N GLN A 196 52.93 17.92 -26.08
CA GLN A 196 53.02 18.33 -27.49
C GLN A 196 54.31 17.82 -28.14
N TYR A 197 55.45 17.91 -27.45
CA TYR A 197 56.73 17.40 -27.93
C TYR A 197 56.73 15.87 -28.09
N MET A 198 56.10 15.15 -27.16
CA MET A 198 55.95 13.69 -27.26
C MET A 198 55.07 13.28 -28.45
N ILE A 199 54.01 14.04 -28.74
CA ILE A 199 53.14 13.82 -29.90
C ILE A 199 53.84 14.18 -31.21
N ASP A 200 54.62 15.26 -31.25
CA ASP A 200 55.41 15.62 -32.43
C ASP A 200 56.45 14.54 -32.77
N LYS A 201 57.04 13.90 -31.75
CA LYS A 201 57.91 12.72 -31.94
C LYS A 201 57.13 11.49 -32.39
N ALA A 202 56.00 11.19 -31.77
CA ALA A 202 55.14 10.09 -32.18
C ALA A 202 54.65 10.23 -33.63
N LYS A 203 54.40 11.47 -34.10
CA LYS A 203 54.08 11.78 -35.50
C LYS A 203 55.21 11.45 -36.46
N LYS A 204 56.46 11.77 -36.12
CA LYS A 204 57.63 11.36 -36.92
C LYS A 204 57.75 9.84 -37.02
N VAL A 205 57.38 9.12 -35.96
CA VAL A 205 57.35 7.64 -35.99
C VAL A 205 56.20 7.14 -36.88
N LEU A 206 55.03 7.76 -36.82
CA LEU A 206 53.93 7.48 -37.75
C LEU A 206 54.39 7.67 -39.22
N GLU A 207 55.10 8.75 -39.50
CA GLU A 207 55.67 9.06 -40.83
C GLU A 207 56.73 8.02 -41.30
N SER A 208 57.32 7.25 -40.38
CA SER A 208 58.24 6.15 -40.69
C SER A 208 57.55 4.81 -41.01
N GLY A 209 56.20 4.78 -41.04
CA GLY A 209 55.41 3.59 -41.40
C GLY A 209 54.96 2.74 -40.21
N ILE A 210 55.24 3.17 -38.98
CA ILE A 210 54.79 2.48 -37.76
C ILE A 210 53.39 2.98 -37.38
N LYS A 211 52.47 2.07 -37.03
CA LYS A 211 51.11 2.44 -36.61
C LYS A 211 51.14 3.17 -35.26
N VAL A 212 50.68 4.42 -35.26
CA VAL A 212 50.51 5.24 -34.06
C VAL A 212 49.16 5.95 -34.13
N ASP A 213 48.32 5.79 -33.11
CA ASP A 213 47.09 6.54 -32.93
C ASP A 213 47.40 7.81 -32.14
N LEU A 214 47.75 8.87 -32.86
CA LEU A 214 48.12 10.16 -32.27
C LEU A 214 47.00 10.76 -31.43
N VAL A 215 45.73 10.48 -31.74
CA VAL A 215 44.58 11.05 -31.02
C VAL A 215 44.45 10.41 -29.64
N ASN A 216 44.42 9.08 -29.59
CA ASN A 216 44.25 8.38 -28.32
C ASN A 216 45.54 8.38 -27.48
N LEU A 217 46.73 8.35 -28.10
CA LEU A 217 47.99 8.54 -27.39
C LEU A 217 48.07 9.94 -26.76
N LYS A 218 47.62 10.98 -27.48
CA LYS A 218 47.51 12.33 -26.92
C LYS A 218 46.57 12.36 -25.73
N LYS A 219 45.38 11.76 -25.82
CA LYS A 219 44.46 11.64 -24.68
C LYS A 219 45.08 10.92 -23.47
N GLN A 220 45.87 9.86 -23.69
CA GLN A 220 46.57 9.18 -22.60
C GLN A 220 47.58 10.11 -21.92
N LEU A 221 48.43 10.78 -22.69
CA LEU A 221 49.45 11.69 -22.16
C LEU A 221 48.85 12.93 -21.48
N GLU A 222 47.82 13.55 -22.08
CA GLU A 222 47.09 14.68 -21.50
C GLU A 222 46.35 14.29 -20.23
N GLY A 223 45.70 13.12 -20.22
CA GLY A 223 45.02 12.60 -19.04
C GLY A 223 45.98 12.35 -17.89
N ILE A 224 47.14 11.73 -18.16
CA ILE A 224 48.18 11.51 -17.14
C ILE A 224 48.71 12.84 -16.60
N ALA A 225 48.95 13.84 -17.47
CA ALA A 225 49.37 15.17 -17.05
C ALA A 225 48.31 15.87 -16.18
N ALA A 226 47.04 15.87 -16.60
CA ALA A 226 45.96 16.49 -15.85
C ALA A 226 45.73 15.83 -14.47
N ILE A 227 45.82 14.50 -14.41
CA ILE A 227 45.72 13.75 -13.17
C ILE A 227 46.92 14.03 -12.25
N ARG A 228 48.13 14.17 -12.80
CA ARG A 228 49.33 14.58 -12.06
C ARG A 228 49.17 15.99 -11.47
N ASP A 229 48.65 16.95 -12.22
CA ASP A 229 48.42 18.30 -11.70
C ASP A 229 47.45 18.28 -10.51
N LEU A 230 46.44 17.41 -10.54
CA LEU A 230 45.54 17.20 -9.42
C LEU A 230 46.23 16.49 -8.25
N LEU A 231 47.11 15.52 -8.52
CA LEU A 231 47.95 14.88 -7.49
C LEU A 231 48.78 15.93 -6.75
N GLU A 232 49.56 16.75 -7.47
CA GLU A 232 50.46 17.75 -6.88
C GLU A 232 49.70 18.80 -6.05
N LYS A 233 48.51 19.22 -6.51
CA LYS A 233 47.65 20.17 -5.77
C LYS A 233 47.03 19.58 -4.51
N ASN A 234 46.76 18.28 -4.48
CA ASN A 234 45.92 17.66 -3.45
C ASN A 234 46.64 16.64 -2.56
N MET A 235 47.90 16.28 -2.84
CA MET A 235 48.64 15.27 -2.06
C MET A 235 48.65 15.58 -0.56
N ASN A 236 49.03 16.82 -0.18
CA ASN A 236 49.05 17.23 1.23
C ASN A 236 47.65 17.22 1.86
N PHE A 237 46.62 17.56 1.10
CA PHE A 237 45.24 17.50 1.58
C PHE A 237 44.81 16.06 1.89
N PHE A 238 45.14 15.11 1.02
CA PHE A 238 44.90 13.69 1.26
C PHE A 238 45.69 13.16 2.46
N ILE A 239 47.00 13.47 2.54
CA ILE A 239 47.85 13.07 3.66
C ILE A 239 47.31 13.62 4.98
N ASN A 240 46.93 14.90 5.04
CA ASN A 240 46.42 15.51 6.27
C ASN A 240 45.04 14.97 6.68
N THR A 241 44.20 14.64 5.70
CA THR A 241 42.82 14.17 5.95
C THR A 241 42.76 12.69 6.30
N LEU A 242 43.48 11.84 5.55
CA LEU A 242 43.46 10.39 5.72
C LEU A 242 44.62 9.87 6.57
N GLY A 243 45.75 10.57 6.67
CA GLY A 243 46.96 10.08 7.35
C GLY A 243 46.84 9.95 8.87
N ASN A 244 45.77 10.50 9.46
CA ASN A 244 45.37 10.29 10.86
C ASN A 244 44.61 8.98 11.08
N MET A 245 44.13 8.31 10.01
CA MET A 245 43.53 6.99 10.10
C MET A 245 44.64 5.97 10.41
N LYS A 246 44.60 5.35 11.60
CA LYS A 246 45.56 4.32 11.95
C LYS A 246 45.04 2.95 11.51
N GLY A 247 45.90 2.14 10.88
CA GLY A 247 45.58 0.74 10.58
C GLY A 247 45.22 -0.07 11.82
N SER A 248 45.68 0.30 13.02
CA SER A 248 45.25 -0.31 14.28
C SER A 248 43.77 -0.12 14.60
N ASP A 249 43.20 1.00 14.14
CA ASP A 249 41.84 1.44 14.51
C ASP A 249 40.80 0.80 13.57
N TYR A 250 41.20 0.46 12.34
CA TYR A 250 40.31 -0.02 11.27
C TYR A 250 40.75 -1.35 10.64
N GLY A 251 41.93 -1.87 10.99
CA GLY A 251 42.58 -2.98 10.29
C GLY A 251 41.89 -4.34 10.40
N LYS A 252 40.84 -4.45 11.22
CA LYS A 252 39.98 -5.63 11.33
C LYS A 252 38.64 -5.50 10.60
N ILE A 253 38.29 -4.33 10.05
CA ILE A 253 36.97 -4.14 9.40
C ILE A 253 36.79 -5.11 8.23
N LEU A 254 37.79 -5.21 7.34
CA LEU A 254 37.72 -6.12 6.19
C LEU A 254 37.56 -7.58 6.64
N ASP A 255 38.35 -8.00 7.64
CA ASP A 255 38.33 -9.37 8.17
C ASP A 255 36.99 -9.68 8.88
N ASN A 256 36.49 -8.73 9.69
CA ASN A 256 35.21 -8.85 10.39
C ASN A 256 34.03 -8.86 9.42
N ALA A 257 34.06 -7.99 8.40
CA ALA A 257 33.02 -7.92 7.39
C ALA A 257 33.00 -9.21 6.57
N ALA A 258 34.17 -9.73 6.19
CA ALA A 258 34.27 -11.04 5.57
C ALA A 258 33.72 -12.15 6.48
N GLU A 259 34.04 -12.18 7.79
CA GLU A 259 33.50 -13.16 8.73
C GLU A 259 31.96 -13.08 8.79
N VAL A 260 31.37 -11.88 8.87
CA VAL A 260 29.91 -11.66 8.88
C VAL A 260 29.26 -12.06 7.56
N ILE A 261 29.84 -11.66 6.43
CA ILE A 261 29.30 -11.96 5.09
C ILE A 261 29.39 -13.46 4.81
N VAL A 262 30.53 -14.10 5.13
CA VAL A 262 30.69 -15.55 5.01
C VAL A 262 29.67 -16.26 5.90
N TYR A 263 29.55 -15.85 7.17
CA TYR A 263 28.57 -16.43 8.08
C TYR A 263 27.15 -16.30 7.52
N THR A 264 26.74 -15.11 7.09
CA THR A 264 25.40 -14.88 6.53
C THR A 264 25.18 -15.52 5.17
N SER A 265 26.22 -15.79 4.38
CA SER A 265 26.11 -16.54 3.12
C SER A 265 25.93 -18.04 3.34
N GLN A 266 26.57 -18.58 4.39
CA GLN A 266 26.54 -20.01 4.74
C GLN A 266 25.33 -20.37 5.60
N ASN A 267 24.76 -19.38 6.30
CA ASN A 267 23.61 -19.58 7.17
C ASN A 267 22.40 -18.88 6.57
N SER A 268 21.45 -19.70 6.12
CA SER A 268 20.15 -19.23 5.66
C SER A 268 19.15 -19.34 6.80
N ILE A 269 18.15 -18.46 6.79
CA ILE A 269 17.02 -18.55 7.71
C ILE A 269 16.42 -19.94 7.55
N GLY A 270 16.56 -20.77 8.59
CA GLY A 270 16.07 -22.13 8.60
C GLY A 270 16.90 -23.22 7.90
N GLN A 271 18.17 -23.02 7.54
CA GLN A 271 19.02 -24.12 7.05
C GLN A 271 19.95 -24.68 8.14
N SER A 272 19.90 -26.00 8.37
CA SER A 272 20.61 -26.71 9.44
C SER A 272 22.06 -27.10 9.14
N LYS A 273 22.73 -26.47 8.14
CA LYS A 273 24.06 -26.95 7.72
C LYS A 273 25.17 -26.69 8.75
N ASN A 274 24.96 -25.74 9.64
CA ASN A 274 25.71 -25.63 10.89
C ASN A 274 24.68 -25.38 11.98
N SER A 275 24.76 -26.10 13.09
CA SER A 275 24.05 -25.74 14.31
C SER A 275 24.36 -24.26 14.60
N THR A 276 23.43 -23.36 14.25
CA THR A 276 23.55 -21.93 14.56
C THR A 276 23.36 -21.80 16.05
N ASP A 277 24.45 -22.05 16.76
CA ASP A 277 24.68 -21.72 18.16
C ASP A 277 24.27 -20.25 18.33
N SER A 278 23.28 -20.00 19.19
CA SER A 278 22.77 -18.64 19.45
C SER A 278 23.91 -17.72 19.86
N THR A 279 24.92 -18.25 20.56
CA THR A 279 26.14 -17.56 20.97
C THR A 279 26.98 -17.08 19.77
N LYS A 280 26.99 -17.83 18.66
CA LYS A 280 27.70 -17.45 17.43
C LYS A 280 26.92 -16.42 16.61
N THR A 281 25.60 -16.53 16.52
CA THR A 281 24.75 -15.49 15.86
C THR A 281 24.86 -14.15 16.61
N GLU A 282 24.83 -14.17 17.95
CA GLU A 282 25.00 -12.96 18.77
C GLU A 282 26.40 -12.35 18.58
N LYS A 283 27.45 -13.19 18.53
CA LYS A 283 28.81 -12.75 18.19
C LYS A 283 28.83 -12.04 16.83
N MET A 284 28.15 -12.59 15.81
CA MET A 284 28.12 -12.01 14.47
C MET A 284 27.31 -10.71 14.41
N ILE A 285 26.22 -10.58 15.17
CA ILE A 285 25.49 -9.31 15.31
C ILE A 285 26.41 -8.23 15.89
N ASN A 286 27.06 -8.53 17.02
CA ASN A 286 28.00 -7.60 17.66
C ASN A 286 29.17 -7.23 16.73
N LEU A 287 29.72 -8.20 15.98
CA LEU A 287 30.79 -7.97 15.02
C LEU A 287 30.32 -7.08 13.86
N CYS A 288 29.10 -7.31 13.36
CA CYS A 288 28.48 -6.52 12.29
C CYS A 288 28.22 -5.08 12.73
N GLU A 289 27.64 -4.87 13.91
CA GLU A 289 27.36 -3.53 14.44
C GLU A 289 28.64 -2.75 14.73
N LYS A 290 29.65 -3.40 15.32
CA LYS A 290 30.96 -2.81 15.50
C LYS A 290 31.57 -2.39 14.17
N SER A 291 31.55 -3.29 13.17
CA SER A 291 32.13 -3.01 11.85
C SER A 291 31.39 -1.87 11.15
N LEU A 292 30.05 -1.82 11.21
CA LEU A 292 29.26 -0.72 10.65
C LEU A 292 29.62 0.63 11.29
N LYS A 293 29.76 0.67 12.62
CA LYS A 293 30.13 1.89 13.34
C LYS A 293 31.53 2.38 12.97
N GLU A 294 32.51 1.48 12.91
CA GLU A 294 33.89 1.83 12.52
C GLU A 294 33.95 2.26 11.04
N LEU A 295 33.18 1.60 10.18
CA LEU A 295 33.05 1.93 8.76
C LEU A 295 32.39 3.29 8.52
N ASP A 296 31.39 3.67 9.33
CA ASP A 296 30.77 5.01 9.26
C ASP A 296 31.79 6.11 9.57
N ILE A 297 32.62 5.93 10.59
CA ILE A 297 33.70 6.86 10.92
C ILE A 297 34.72 6.93 9.77
N PHE A 298 35.09 5.78 9.21
CA PHE A 298 35.99 5.72 8.07
C PHE A 298 35.41 6.43 6.83
N ILE A 299 34.14 6.19 6.51
CA ILE A 299 33.43 6.83 5.39
C ILE A 299 33.35 8.36 5.58
N LEU A 300 33.13 8.84 6.81
CA LEU A 300 33.15 10.29 7.07
C LEU A 300 34.48 10.92 6.67
N ALA A 301 35.60 10.28 7.02
CA ALA A 301 36.91 10.82 6.66
C ALA A 301 37.26 10.58 5.16
N LYS A 302 36.75 9.51 4.53
CA LYS A 302 36.76 9.35 3.07
C LYS A 302 35.96 10.44 2.36
N ASN A 303 34.81 10.85 2.90
CA ASN A 303 33.93 11.86 2.31
C ASN A 303 34.60 13.22 2.19
N ASN A 304 35.50 13.55 3.12
CA ASN A 304 36.26 14.79 3.07
C ASN A 304 37.14 14.89 1.80
N VAL A 305 37.67 13.77 1.31
CA VAL A 305 38.47 13.73 0.07
C VAL A 305 37.69 13.29 -1.16
N ARG A 306 36.42 12.87 -1.01
CA ARG A 306 35.64 12.18 -2.04
C ARG A 306 35.51 12.96 -3.33
N SER A 307 35.15 14.25 -3.28
CA SER A 307 34.99 15.08 -4.49
C SER A 307 36.28 15.16 -5.31
N VAL A 308 37.42 15.39 -4.64
CA VAL A 308 38.73 15.44 -5.31
C VAL A 308 39.10 14.07 -5.86
N PHE A 309 38.92 13.01 -5.07
CA PHE A 309 39.22 11.64 -5.48
C PHE A 309 38.38 11.21 -6.70
N GLU A 310 37.07 11.47 -6.68
CA GLU A 310 36.16 11.16 -7.78
C GLU A 310 36.53 11.93 -9.05
N ASN A 311 36.96 13.20 -8.94
CA ASN A 311 37.47 13.94 -10.08
C ASN A 311 38.71 13.28 -10.70
N VAL A 312 39.68 12.87 -9.87
CA VAL A 312 40.88 12.15 -10.33
C VAL A 312 40.52 10.80 -10.97
N MET A 313 39.63 10.03 -10.33
CA MET A 313 39.16 8.74 -10.85
C MET A 313 38.37 8.89 -12.16
N ASN A 314 37.55 9.93 -12.30
CA ASN A 314 36.77 10.17 -13.51
C ASN A 314 37.66 10.56 -14.69
N LEU A 315 38.72 11.33 -14.45
CA LEU A 315 39.75 11.60 -15.46
C LEU A 315 40.50 10.32 -15.83
N ALA A 316 40.86 9.49 -14.85
CA ALA A 316 41.52 8.19 -15.10
C ALA A 316 40.64 7.27 -15.97
N LYS A 317 39.31 7.24 -15.74
CA LYS A 317 38.36 6.49 -16.58
C LYS A 317 38.36 6.95 -18.04
N GLN A 318 38.53 8.24 -18.29
CA GLN A 318 38.55 8.84 -19.63
C GLN A 318 39.84 8.54 -20.41
N ILE A 319 40.91 8.10 -19.73
CA ILE A 319 42.15 7.66 -20.37
C ILE A 319 41.91 6.34 -21.11
N PRO A 320 42.24 6.24 -22.42
CA PRO A 320 42.23 4.98 -23.15
C PRO A 320 43.14 3.93 -22.48
N GLY A 321 42.62 2.73 -22.23
CA GLY A 321 43.32 1.64 -21.55
C GLY A 321 42.33 0.69 -20.86
N SER A 322 42.78 -0.49 -20.46
CA SER A 322 41.89 -1.48 -19.86
C SER A 322 41.46 -1.12 -18.43
N GLU A 323 40.25 -1.56 -18.08
CA GLU A 323 39.73 -1.46 -16.72
C GLU A 323 40.26 -2.60 -15.84
N PRO A 324 40.49 -2.36 -14.54
CA PRO A 324 40.81 -3.43 -13.60
C PRO A 324 39.60 -4.36 -13.42
N TYR A 325 39.86 -5.65 -13.18
CA TYR A 325 38.79 -6.63 -12.97
C TYR A 325 38.11 -6.49 -11.61
N ASP A 326 38.88 -6.16 -10.58
CA ASP A 326 38.43 -5.97 -9.21
C ASP A 326 39.33 -4.97 -8.47
N THR A 327 39.04 -4.71 -7.18
CA THR A 327 39.82 -3.80 -6.34
C THR A 327 41.27 -4.28 -6.17
N ASP A 328 41.51 -5.59 -6.07
CA ASP A 328 42.85 -6.13 -5.84
C ASP A 328 43.73 -5.97 -7.08
N ASP A 329 43.17 -6.18 -8.27
CA ASP A 329 43.81 -5.88 -9.55
C ASP A 329 44.04 -4.37 -9.71
N MET A 330 43.09 -3.52 -9.29
CA MET A 330 43.28 -2.07 -9.31
C MET A 330 44.44 -1.62 -8.39
N ILE A 331 44.62 -2.25 -7.23
CA ILE A 331 45.70 -1.88 -6.29
C ILE A 331 47.06 -2.41 -6.77
N LYS A 332 47.10 -3.66 -7.25
CA LYS A 332 48.36 -4.32 -7.67
C LYS A 332 48.81 -3.89 -9.06
N ASN A 333 47.87 -3.74 -9.99
CA ASN A 333 48.09 -3.38 -11.39
C ASN A 333 47.16 -2.22 -11.81
N PRO A 334 47.33 -1.01 -11.25
CA PRO A 334 46.41 0.10 -11.47
C PRO A 334 46.32 0.60 -12.92
N ARG A 335 47.29 0.33 -13.80
CA ARG A 335 47.30 0.78 -15.21
C ARG A 335 47.05 2.30 -15.29
N LYS A 336 45.95 2.73 -15.89
CA LYS A 336 45.53 4.14 -15.97
C LYS A 336 45.14 4.78 -14.63
N TYR A 337 44.90 3.98 -13.59
CA TYR A 337 44.57 4.42 -12.23
C TYR A 337 45.80 4.56 -11.31
N THR A 338 47.02 4.51 -11.86
CA THR A 338 48.25 4.48 -11.05
C THR A 338 48.36 5.69 -10.13
N ILE A 339 48.08 6.89 -10.65
CA ILE A 339 48.13 8.12 -9.86
C ILE A 339 47.02 8.20 -8.80
N PRO A 340 45.72 7.93 -9.09
CA PRO A 340 44.70 7.93 -8.04
C PRO A 340 44.96 6.88 -6.95
N VAL A 341 45.44 5.68 -7.31
CA VAL A 341 45.82 4.66 -6.33
C VAL A 341 47.02 5.12 -5.52
N PHE A 342 48.02 5.74 -6.14
CA PHE A 342 49.17 6.30 -5.45
C PHE A 342 48.79 7.40 -4.45
N LEU A 343 47.87 8.31 -4.82
CA LEU A 343 47.37 9.38 -3.95
C LEU A 343 46.77 8.81 -2.65
N VAL A 344 45.93 7.77 -2.76
CA VAL A 344 45.35 7.08 -1.60
C VAL A 344 46.41 6.30 -0.83
N SER A 345 47.31 5.62 -1.54
CA SER A 345 48.38 4.80 -0.96
C SER A 345 49.34 5.63 -0.10
N GLU A 346 49.81 6.77 -0.60
CA GLU A 346 50.69 7.65 0.17
C GLU A 346 49.98 8.23 1.40
N ALA A 347 48.72 8.66 1.25
CA ALA A 347 47.93 9.19 2.35
C ALA A 347 47.70 8.17 3.47
N LEU A 348 47.55 6.88 3.12
CA LEU A 348 47.36 5.77 4.05
C LEU A 348 48.67 5.03 4.39
N LYS A 349 49.83 5.66 4.15
CA LYS A 349 51.16 5.12 4.49
C LYS A 349 51.43 3.72 3.93
N LYS A 350 50.89 3.43 2.74
CA LYS A 350 51.05 2.16 2.01
C LYS A 350 50.46 0.95 2.73
N ASP A 351 49.53 1.15 3.67
CA ASP A 351 48.80 0.06 4.30
C ASP A 351 47.77 -0.52 3.31
N GLU A 352 48.11 -1.67 2.72
CA GLU A 352 47.27 -2.35 1.71
C GLU A 352 45.84 -2.59 2.19
N LYS A 353 45.63 -2.93 3.47
CA LYS A 353 44.28 -3.16 4.02
C LYS A 353 43.48 -1.87 4.05
N MET A 354 44.11 -0.76 4.47
CA MET A 354 43.46 0.54 4.51
C MET A 354 43.15 1.07 3.11
N ILE A 355 44.06 0.85 2.14
CA ILE A 355 43.85 1.21 0.74
C ILE A 355 42.66 0.43 0.19
N LYS A 356 42.62 -0.89 0.40
CA LYS A 356 41.49 -1.73 -0.01
C LYS A 356 40.17 -1.28 0.63
N LEU A 357 40.18 -0.99 1.93
CA LEU A 357 39.02 -0.45 2.64
C LEU A 357 38.57 0.89 2.05
N PHE A 358 39.49 1.78 1.64
CA PHE A 358 39.14 3.03 0.98
C PHE A 358 38.28 2.83 -0.27
N PHE A 359 38.64 1.87 -1.10
CA PHE A 359 37.89 1.56 -2.32
C PHE A 359 36.59 0.81 -2.04
N GLU A 360 36.56 -0.11 -1.07
CA GLU A 360 35.43 -1.01 -0.83
C GLU A 360 34.43 -0.52 0.22
N ALA A 361 34.74 0.51 1.00
CA ALA A 361 33.95 0.89 2.20
C ALA A 361 32.45 1.06 1.93
N ASP A 362 32.05 1.76 0.86
CA ASP A 362 30.63 1.99 0.56
C ASP A 362 29.88 0.69 0.18
N VAL A 363 30.57 -0.20 -0.56
CA VAL A 363 30.04 -1.52 -0.94
C VAL A 363 29.92 -2.40 0.29
N LEU A 364 30.96 -2.45 1.12
CA LEU A 364 30.98 -3.20 2.38
C LEU A 364 29.90 -2.72 3.34
N LYS A 365 29.63 -1.40 3.43
CA LYS A 365 28.55 -0.85 4.24
C LYS A 365 27.21 -1.44 3.84
N SER A 366 26.95 -1.45 2.54
CA SER A 366 25.72 -1.96 1.97
C SER A 366 25.57 -3.47 2.24
N GLN A 367 26.64 -4.24 2.04
CA GLN A 367 26.67 -5.68 2.32
C GLN A 367 26.46 -5.99 3.81
N LEU A 368 27.09 -5.24 4.72
CA LEU A 368 26.93 -5.38 6.16
C LEU A 368 25.53 -5.02 6.64
N LEU A 369 24.88 -4.00 6.07
CA LEU A 369 23.48 -3.67 6.39
C LEU A 369 22.54 -4.81 6.00
N VAL A 370 22.74 -5.42 4.83
CA VAL A 370 21.99 -6.60 4.40
C VAL A 370 22.25 -7.79 5.34
N ALA A 371 23.50 -8.01 5.72
CA ALA A 371 23.88 -9.05 6.66
C ALA A 371 23.27 -8.84 8.05
N LYS A 372 23.23 -7.60 8.56
CA LYS A 372 22.58 -7.23 9.83
C LYS A 372 21.12 -7.64 9.84
N ASN A 373 20.35 -7.24 8.83
CA ASN A 373 18.94 -7.60 8.72
C ASN A 373 18.74 -9.13 8.69
N LYS A 374 19.63 -9.86 8.01
CA LYS A 374 19.59 -11.32 7.97
C LYS A 374 19.93 -11.96 9.32
N LEU A 375 20.90 -11.42 10.06
CA LEU A 375 21.27 -11.87 11.41
C LEU A 375 20.15 -11.62 12.42
N GLU A 376 19.48 -10.46 12.36
CA GLU A 376 18.32 -10.14 13.18
C GLU A 376 17.15 -11.09 12.90
N ALA A 377 16.89 -11.40 11.62
CA ALA A 377 15.88 -12.39 11.23
C ALA A 377 16.23 -13.81 11.71
N LEU A 378 17.51 -14.21 11.64
CA LEU A 378 18.01 -15.48 12.19
C LEU A 378 17.79 -15.58 13.71
N LYS A 379 17.96 -14.47 14.44
CA LYS A 379 17.66 -14.38 15.88
C LYS A 379 16.16 -14.46 16.18
N ALA A 380 15.34 -13.72 15.41
CA ALA A 380 13.90 -13.62 15.63
C ALA A 380 13.13 -14.94 15.41
N VAL A 381 13.50 -15.74 14.41
CA VAL A 381 12.84 -17.04 14.12
C VAL A 381 13.00 -18.05 15.27
N LYS A 382 14.09 -17.96 16.05
CA LYS A 382 14.39 -18.93 17.11
C LYS A 382 13.87 -18.55 18.51
N GLU A 383 13.86 -17.27 18.89
CA GLU A 383 13.59 -16.91 20.29
C GLU A 383 12.13 -16.55 20.60
N ASN A 384 11.33 -16.06 19.64
CA ASN A 384 10.00 -15.50 19.94
C ASN A 384 8.85 -16.00 19.07
N PHE A 385 9.12 -16.75 17.99
CA PHE A 385 8.07 -17.20 17.08
C PHE A 385 7.06 -18.13 17.77
N PHE A 386 7.55 -19.20 18.43
CA PHE A 386 6.66 -20.17 19.09
C PHE A 386 5.93 -19.57 20.30
N THR A 387 6.59 -18.72 21.09
CA THR A 387 5.94 -18.00 22.21
C THR A 387 4.80 -17.11 21.72
N ASN A 388 5.01 -16.36 20.63
CA ASN A 388 3.97 -15.52 20.03
C ASN A 388 2.87 -16.35 19.36
N LEU A 389 3.24 -17.46 18.72
CA LEU A 389 2.28 -18.38 18.08
C LEU A 389 1.38 -19.04 19.14
N ASP A 390 1.94 -19.48 20.25
CA ASP A 390 1.20 -20.07 21.36
C ASP A 390 0.23 -19.06 21.98
N LYS A 391 0.70 -17.84 22.27
CA LYS A 391 -0.14 -16.75 22.75
C LYS A 391 -1.32 -16.48 21.80
N LYS A 392 -1.06 -16.38 20.49
CA LYS A 392 -2.11 -16.16 19.48
C LYS A 392 -3.11 -17.32 19.41
N ILE A 393 -2.65 -18.57 19.55
CA ILE A 393 -3.52 -19.75 19.58
C ILE A 393 -4.37 -19.80 20.85
N MET A 394 -3.81 -19.43 22.01
CA MET A 394 -4.57 -19.28 23.25
C MET A 394 -5.65 -18.20 23.12
N GLU A 395 -5.29 -17.01 22.63
CA GLU A 395 -6.25 -15.94 22.38
C GLU A 395 -7.36 -16.36 21.40
N LEU A 396 -7.01 -17.13 20.35
CA LEU A 396 -7.99 -17.69 19.43
C LEU A 396 -8.94 -18.67 20.15
N ASN A 397 -8.41 -19.56 20.98
CA ASN A 397 -9.23 -20.50 21.78
C ASN A 397 -10.20 -19.79 22.72
N ASP A 398 -9.77 -18.71 23.36
CA ASP A 398 -10.62 -17.91 24.23
C ASP A 398 -11.75 -17.23 23.46
N LYS A 399 -11.44 -16.71 22.26
CA LYS A 399 -12.45 -16.16 21.34
C LYS A 399 -13.45 -17.22 20.90
N ILE A 400 -12.99 -18.41 20.49
CA ILE A 400 -13.85 -19.54 20.10
C ILE A 400 -14.76 -19.97 21.27
N SER A 401 -14.21 -20.04 22.48
CA SER A 401 -14.98 -20.37 23.69
C SER A 401 -16.06 -19.31 23.98
N THR A 402 -15.77 -18.05 23.69
CA THR A 402 -16.72 -16.94 23.82
C THR A 402 -17.81 -17.02 22.75
N LEU A 403 -17.48 -17.39 21.51
CA LEU A 403 -18.45 -17.62 20.43
C LEU A 403 -19.49 -18.69 20.82
N ALA A 404 -19.07 -19.76 21.49
CA ALA A 404 -19.99 -20.81 21.96
C ALA A 404 -21.05 -20.26 22.92
N LYS A 405 -20.66 -19.36 23.83
CA LYS A 405 -21.58 -18.70 24.76
C LYS A 405 -22.51 -17.73 24.03
N LYS A 406 -21.97 -16.88 23.15
CA LYS A 406 -22.78 -15.92 22.37
C LYS A 406 -23.76 -16.61 21.41
N LYS A 407 -23.34 -17.73 20.80
CA LYS A 407 -24.22 -18.59 20.00
C LYS A 407 -25.43 -19.06 20.81
N LYS A 408 -25.21 -19.64 22.00
CA LYS A 408 -26.30 -20.08 22.88
C LYS A 408 -27.23 -18.94 23.30
N ILE A 409 -26.67 -17.75 23.57
CA ILE A 409 -27.47 -16.56 23.90
C ILE A 409 -28.36 -16.16 22.73
N PHE A 410 -27.81 -16.13 21.52
CA PHE A 410 -28.57 -15.81 20.31
C PHE A 410 -29.68 -16.85 20.03
N GLU A 411 -29.37 -18.14 20.11
CA GLU A 411 -30.36 -19.23 19.94
C GLU A 411 -31.50 -19.10 20.97
N LYS A 412 -31.17 -18.83 22.24
CA LYS A 412 -32.16 -18.61 23.31
C LYS A 412 -33.03 -17.38 23.02
N ILE A 413 -32.44 -16.28 22.56
CA ILE A 413 -33.18 -15.05 22.24
C ILE A 413 -34.15 -15.28 21.06
N LEU A 414 -33.74 -16.06 20.05
CA LEU A 414 -34.64 -16.44 18.95
C LEU A 414 -35.81 -17.32 19.41
N GLU A 415 -35.55 -18.25 20.31
CA GLU A 415 -36.61 -19.09 20.90
C GLU A 415 -37.57 -18.25 21.74
N GLU A 416 -37.06 -17.39 22.61
CA GLU A 416 -37.88 -16.46 23.41
C GLU A 416 -38.69 -15.51 22.53
N TYR A 417 -38.14 -15.03 21.42
CA TYR A 417 -38.86 -14.21 20.45
C TYR A 417 -40.08 -14.94 19.88
N THR A 418 -39.90 -16.22 19.52
CA THR A 418 -40.99 -17.08 19.03
C THR A 418 -42.11 -17.18 20.06
N VAL A 419 -41.77 -17.31 21.35
CA VAL A 419 -42.73 -17.44 22.47
C VAL A 419 -43.40 -16.10 22.82
N LYS A 420 -42.65 -15.00 22.85
CA LYS A 420 -43.16 -13.67 23.23
C LYS A 420 -44.02 -13.04 22.14
N ARG A 421 -43.92 -13.51 20.89
CA ARG A 421 -44.81 -13.14 19.76
C ARG A 421 -44.85 -11.65 19.42
N THR A 422 -43.89 -10.84 19.88
CA THR A 422 -43.85 -9.40 19.57
C THR A 422 -42.81 -9.11 18.51
N LYS A 423 -43.20 -8.41 17.42
CA LYS A 423 -42.28 -8.08 16.32
C LYS A 423 -41.28 -6.96 16.69
N GLN A 424 -41.51 -6.24 17.79
CA GLN A 424 -40.69 -5.12 18.24
C GLN A 424 -39.22 -5.47 18.55
N ASP A 425 -38.89 -6.74 18.80
CA ASP A 425 -37.52 -7.13 19.18
C ASP A 425 -36.59 -7.41 17.98
N MET A 426 -37.13 -7.48 16.76
CA MET A 426 -36.35 -7.70 15.52
C MET A 426 -35.45 -6.50 15.18
N GLY A 427 -35.90 -5.28 15.42
CA GLY A 427 -35.07 -4.07 15.29
C GLY A 427 -34.24 -3.77 16.55
N GLY A 428 -34.42 -4.55 17.62
CA GLY A 428 -33.86 -4.34 18.96
C GLY A 428 -32.82 -5.38 19.33
N ILE A 429 -33.15 -6.25 20.30
CA ILE A 429 -32.20 -7.18 20.89
C ILE A 429 -31.76 -8.22 19.86
N VAL A 430 -32.67 -8.81 19.09
CA VAL A 430 -32.36 -9.87 18.09
C VAL A 430 -31.33 -9.35 17.08
N ARG A 431 -31.55 -8.17 16.50
CA ARG A 431 -30.60 -7.55 15.56
C ARG A 431 -29.26 -7.26 16.21
N LYS A 432 -29.25 -6.75 17.43
CA LYS A 432 -28.01 -6.45 18.15
C LYS A 432 -27.17 -7.71 18.38
N VAL A 433 -27.75 -8.79 18.93
CA VAL A 433 -27.01 -10.05 19.12
C VAL A 433 -26.67 -10.73 17.80
N PHE A 434 -27.49 -10.59 16.75
CA PHE A 434 -27.18 -11.07 15.40
C PHE A 434 -25.94 -10.39 14.83
N GLU A 435 -25.93 -9.05 14.78
CA GLU A 435 -24.82 -8.25 14.22
C GLU A 435 -23.54 -8.45 15.04
N GLU A 436 -23.65 -8.48 16.37
CA GLU A 436 -22.52 -8.71 17.27
C GLU A 436 -21.91 -10.11 17.06
N LEU A 437 -22.73 -11.16 16.99
CA LEU A 437 -22.24 -12.52 16.77
C LEU A 437 -21.67 -12.71 15.35
N GLN A 438 -22.28 -12.11 14.32
CA GLN A 438 -21.72 -12.16 12.96
C GLN A 438 -20.35 -11.48 12.87
N LYS A 439 -20.20 -10.32 13.52
CA LYS A 439 -18.93 -9.60 13.59
C LYS A 439 -17.89 -10.44 14.30
N ASP A 440 -18.20 -10.97 15.49
CA ASP A 440 -17.25 -11.74 16.28
C ASP A 440 -16.81 -13.04 15.58
N ILE A 441 -17.72 -13.72 14.87
CA ILE A 441 -17.37 -14.90 14.06
C ILE A 441 -16.39 -14.48 12.95
N SER A 442 -16.65 -13.36 12.27
CA SER A 442 -15.80 -12.87 11.18
C SER A 442 -14.42 -12.44 11.68
N ASP A 443 -14.35 -11.71 12.80
CA ASP A 443 -13.10 -11.29 13.44
C ASP A 443 -12.27 -12.49 13.91
N THR A 444 -12.93 -13.52 14.46
CA THR A 444 -12.28 -14.76 14.90
C THR A 444 -11.75 -15.57 13.72
N ALA A 445 -12.51 -15.65 12.61
CA ALA A 445 -12.07 -16.31 11.38
C ALA A 445 -10.87 -15.61 10.74
N GLN A 446 -10.86 -14.26 10.72
CA GLN A 446 -9.73 -13.49 10.24
C GLN A 446 -8.48 -13.72 11.10
N ASN A 447 -8.63 -13.78 12.42
CA ASN A 447 -7.55 -14.10 13.34
C ASN A 447 -6.95 -15.49 13.07
N TYR A 448 -7.80 -16.50 12.87
CA TYR A 448 -7.34 -17.83 12.46
C TYR A 448 -6.54 -17.76 11.13
N GLY A 449 -7.05 -17.05 10.12
CA GLY A 449 -6.36 -16.86 8.85
C GLY A 449 -4.97 -16.22 9.00
N LYS A 450 -4.84 -15.19 9.85
CA LYS A 450 -3.54 -14.56 10.16
C LYS A 450 -2.55 -15.53 10.81
N ILE A 451 -3.02 -16.43 11.68
CA ILE A 451 -2.17 -17.45 12.31
C ILE A 451 -1.69 -18.45 11.25
N VAL A 452 -2.59 -18.96 10.41
CA VAL A 452 -2.24 -19.88 9.31
C VAL A 452 -1.24 -19.24 8.35
N GLN A 453 -1.45 -17.98 7.97
CA GLN A 453 -0.52 -17.24 7.12
C GLN A 453 0.87 -17.14 7.78
N SER A 454 0.96 -16.81 9.08
CA SER A 454 2.25 -16.75 9.78
C SER A 454 2.99 -18.10 9.85
N ILE A 455 2.25 -19.21 9.83
CA ILE A 455 2.82 -20.56 9.72
C ILE A 455 3.28 -20.84 8.28
N GLN A 456 2.50 -20.46 7.27
CA GLN A 456 2.87 -20.62 5.86
C GLN A 456 4.14 -19.84 5.50
N GLU A 457 4.28 -18.61 6.00
CA GLU A 457 5.46 -17.77 5.81
C GLU A 457 6.74 -18.38 6.40
N THR A 458 6.62 -19.39 7.28
CA THR A 458 7.76 -20.10 7.88
C THR A 458 7.95 -21.52 7.34
N GLN A 459 7.15 -21.98 6.37
CA GLN A 459 7.25 -23.34 5.80
C GLN A 459 8.56 -23.58 5.02
N SER A 460 9.27 -22.52 4.61
CA SER A 460 10.58 -22.64 3.97
C SER A 460 11.72 -22.97 4.96
N VAL A 461 11.44 -23.01 6.27
CA VAL A 461 12.41 -23.37 7.31
C VAL A 461 12.62 -24.89 7.32
N GLN A 462 13.88 -25.34 7.20
CA GLN A 462 14.31 -26.74 7.14
C GLN A 462 14.91 -27.27 8.46
N ASP A 463 14.82 -26.51 9.56
CA ASP A 463 15.31 -26.94 10.88
C ASP A 463 14.38 -28.03 11.44
N ASN A 464 14.91 -29.23 11.69
CA ASN A 464 14.10 -30.38 12.12
C ASN A 464 13.38 -30.16 13.46
N GLN A 465 13.99 -29.46 14.41
CA GLN A 465 13.38 -29.20 15.72
C GLN A 465 12.29 -28.12 15.60
N PHE A 466 12.54 -27.11 14.77
CA PHE A 466 11.54 -26.11 14.40
C PHE A 466 10.37 -26.76 13.67
N ILE A 467 10.60 -27.62 12.67
CA ILE A 467 9.57 -28.35 11.92
C ILE A 467 8.76 -29.24 12.85
N ALA A 468 9.42 -29.99 13.75
CA ALA A 468 8.72 -30.85 14.71
C ALA A 468 7.80 -30.02 15.61
N THR A 469 8.31 -28.91 16.16
CA THR A 469 7.53 -27.98 16.99
C THR A 469 6.39 -27.32 16.19
N LEU A 470 6.66 -26.85 14.98
CA LEU A 470 5.67 -26.26 14.08
C LEU A 470 4.56 -27.27 13.73
N THR A 471 4.93 -28.55 13.53
CA THR A 471 3.99 -29.64 13.27
C THR A 471 3.08 -29.87 14.48
N GLU A 472 3.59 -29.76 15.71
CA GLU A 472 2.75 -29.81 16.92
C GLU A 472 1.75 -28.65 16.98
N TYR A 473 2.18 -27.42 16.65
CA TYR A 473 1.28 -26.28 16.55
C TYR A 473 0.24 -26.43 15.44
N GLN A 474 0.62 -26.98 14.27
CA GLN A 474 -0.30 -27.29 13.18
C GLN A 474 -1.35 -28.35 13.61
N LYS A 475 -0.93 -29.37 14.35
CA LYS A 475 -1.84 -30.36 14.95
C LYS A 475 -2.82 -29.73 15.94
N ARG A 476 -2.39 -28.74 16.74
CA ARG A 476 -3.26 -27.98 17.65
C ARG A 476 -4.25 -27.06 16.91
N LEU A 477 -3.90 -26.57 15.72
CA LEU A 477 -4.74 -25.70 14.90
C LEU A 477 -5.82 -26.44 14.08
N ALA A 478 -5.56 -27.68 13.65
CA ALA A 478 -6.50 -28.43 12.81
C ALA A 478 -7.91 -28.62 13.44
N PRO A 479 -8.05 -28.91 14.76
CA PRO A 479 -9.36 -28.92 15.41
C PRO A 479 -10.07 -27.55 15.39
N LEU A 480 -9.29 -26.46 15.48
CA LEU A 480 -9.82 -25.09 15.43
C LEU A 480 -10.29 -24.72 14.04
N GLU A 481 -9.63 -25.22 12.99
CA GLU A 481 -10.09 -25.06 11.60
C GLU A 481 -11.51 -25.62 11.41
N THR A 482 -11.72 -26.85 11.88
CA THR A 482 -13.03 -27.52 11.79
C THR A 482 -14.09 -26.74 12.57
N THR A 483 -13.73 -26.28 13.77
CA THR A 483 -14.62 -25.46 14.61
C THR A 483 -14.97 -24.14 13.94
N MET A 484 -13.98 -23.45 13.35
CA MET A 484 -14.18 -22.18 12.66
C MET A 484 -15.00 -22.33 11.39
N LYS A 485 -14.78 -23.38 10.59
CA LYS A 485 -15.65 -23.72 9.45
C LYS A 485 -17.10 -23.91 9.90
N GLY A 486 -17.32 -24.58 11.02
CA GLY A 486 -18.63 -24.71 11.65
C GLY A 486 -19.27 -23.37 12.02
N TYR A 487 -18.52 -22.44 12.63
CA TYR A 487 -19.04 -21.11 12.95
C TYR A 487 -19.29 -20.24 11.72
N VAL A 488 -18.46 -20.32 10.69
CA VAL A 488 -18.68 -19.59 9.42
C VAL A 488 -19.95 -20.10 8.74
N ALA A 489 -20.13 -21.42 8.65
CA ALA A 489 -21.37 -22.00 8.12
C ALA A 489 -22.60 -21.61 8.96
N TYR A 490 -22.45 -21.56 10.28
CA TYR A 490 -23.49 -21.06 11.17
C TYR A 490 -23.83 -19.59 10.88
N LYS A 491 -22.83 -18.71 10.72
CA LYS A 491 -22.99 -17.29 10.36
C LYS A 491 -23.84 -17.13 9.10
N ASP A 492 -23.54 -17.92 8.08
CA ASP A 492 -24.22 -17.89 6.79
C ASP A 492 -25.68 -18.36 6.91
N GLY A 493 -25.97 -19.28 7.86
CA GLY A 493 -27.32 -19.75 8.18
C GLY A 493 -28.13 -18.85 9.13
N MET A 494 -27.50 -17.92 9.84
CA MET A 494 -28.19 -17.10 10.87
C MET A 494 -29.33 -16.27 10.30
N THR A 495 -29.19 -15.72 9.08
CA THR A 495 -30.25 -14.93 8.44
C THR A 495 -31.52 -15.76 8.26
N GLN A 496 -31.36 -17.02 7.82
CA GLN A 496 -32.50 -17.93 7.68
C GLN A 496 -33.10 -18.33 9.02
N MET A 497 -32.30 -18.45 10.09
CA MET A 497 -32.81 -18.73 11.44
C MET A 497 -33.69 -17.58 11.96
N VAL A 498 -33.27 -16.34 11.74
CA VAL A 498 -34.07 -15.15 12.08
C VAL A 498 -35.38 -15.14 11.29
N GLU A 499 -35.32 -15.37 9.98
CA GLU A 499 -36.52 -15.44 9.12
C GLU A 499 -37.46 -16.57 9.54
N ASN A 500 -36.94 -17.76 9.86
CA ASN A 500 -37.75 -18.88 10.31
C ASN A 500 -38.44 -18.59 11.64
N ALA A 501 -37.75 -17.96 12.59
CA ALA A 501 -38.35 -17.54 13.86
C ALA A 501 -39.44 -16.48 13.63
N TYR A 502 -39.24 -15.57 12.67
CA TYR A 502 -40.26 -14.61 12.25
C TYR A 502 -41.51 -15.30 11.70
N GLN A 503 -41.34 -16.18 10.72
CA GLN A 503 -42.45 -16.90 10.10
C GLN A 503 -43.19 -17.77 11.11
N LYS A 504 -42.49 -18.41 12.04
CA LYS A 504 -43.11 -19.20 13.10
C LYS A 504 -43.95 -18.34 14.05
N ALA A 505 -43.43 -17.20 14.50
CA ALA A 505 -44.18 -16.25 15.32
C ALA A 505 -45.41 -15.69 14.60
N LEU A 506 -45.31 -15.41 13.30
CA LEU A 506 -46.43 -14.97 12.47
C LEU A 506 -47.49 -16.06 12.30
N ASN A 507 -47.08 -17.29 12.03
CA ASN A 507 -47.98 -18.43 11.91
C ASN A 507 -48.75 -18.70 13.22
N GLU A 508 -48.08 -18.63 14.38
CA GLU A 508 -48.76 -18.77 15.66
C GLU A 508 -49.81 -17.68 15.91
N LYS A 509 -49.53 -16.42 15.55
CA LYS A 509 -50.53 -15.33 15.61
C LYS A 509 -51.72 -15.61 14.71
N ASN A 510 -51.48 -16.06 13.48
CA ASN A 510 -52.54 -16.38 12.53
C ASN A 510 -53.42 -17.54 13.02
N VAL A 511 -52.84 -18.57 13.65
CA VAL A 511 -53.60 -19.68 14.25
C VAL A 511 -54.53 -19.18 15.36
N ILE A 512 -54.04 -18.30 16.23
CA ILE A 512 -54.87 -17.69 17.30
C ILE A 512 -56.00 -16.87 16.70
N LEU A 513 -55.70 -16.00 15.71
CA LEU A 513 -56.72 -15.21 15.03
C LEU A 513 -57.76 -16.09 14.34
N GLN A 514 -57.36 -17.17 13.66
CA GLN A 514 -58.28 -18.11 13.03
C GLN A 514 -59.21 -18.78 14.04
N LYS A 515 -58.69 -19.16 15.22
CA LYS A 515 -59.51 -19.74 16.29
C LYS A 515 -60.56 -18.76 16.79
N VAL A 516 -60.15 -17.52 17.11
CA VAL A 516 -61.07 -16.46 17.56
C VAL A 516 -62.09 -16.12 16.47
N ALA A 517 -61.65 -16.01 15.21
CA ALA A 517 -62.54 -15.74 14.08
C ALA A 517 -63.58 -16.86 13.90
N GLN A 518 -63.19 -18.13 14.12
CA GLN A 518 -64.10 -19.25 14.04
C GLN A 518 -65.12 -19.26 15.18
N GLU A 519 -64.69 -18.97 16.42
CA GLU A 519 -65.57 -18.83 17.58
C GLU A 519 -66.63 -17.72 17.34
N ILE A 520 -66.19 -16.55 16.87
CA ILE A 520 -67.08 -15.44 16.50
C ILE A 520 -68.09 -15.86 15.44
N ARG A 521 -67.62 -16.51 14.35
CA ARG A 521 -68.51 -16.98 13.28
C ARG A 521 -69.53 -17.99 13.79
N ASN A 522 -69.14 -18.87 14.71
CA ASN A 522 -70.06 -19.83 15.32
C ASN A 522 -71.14 -19.11 16.13
N HIS A 523 -70.77 -18.14 16.97
CA HIS A 523 -71.73 -17.33 17.73
C HIS A 523 -72.68 -16.56 16.81
N ILE A 524 -72.16 -15.91 15.77
CA ILE A 524 -72.97 -15.18 14.76
C ILE A 524 -73.92 -16.13 14.02
N ASN A 525 -73.47 -17.31 13.62
CA ASN A 525 -74.31 -18.29 12.93
C ASN A 525 -75.43 -18.82 13.84
N GLU A 526 -75.13 -19.08 15.12
CA GLU A 526 -76.14 -19.49 16.09
C GLU A 526 -77.17 -18.39 16.36
N ILE A 527 -76.74 -17.13 16.44
CA ILE A 527 -77.66 -15.99 16.56
C ILE A 527 -78.55 -15.91 15.33
N ASN A 528 -77.96 -15.92 14.12
CA ASN A 528 -78.71 -15.84 12.88
C ASN A 528 -79.70 -17.01 12.71
N ALA A 529 -79.35 -18.22 13.15
CA ALA A 529 -80.27 -19.36 13.15
C ALA A 529 -81.50 -19.13 14.04
N LEU A 530 -81.36 -18.39 15.15
CA LEU A 530 -82.46 -18.01 16.03
C LEU A 530 -83.24 -16.81 15.50
N LEU A 531 -82.55 -15.81 14.93
CA LEU A 531 -83.16 -14.58 14.45
C LEU A 531 -83.87 -14.76 13.10
N ASN A 532 -83.36 -15.57 12.17
CA ASN A 532 -83.92 -15.69 10.82
C ASN A 532 -85.42 -16.08 10.81
N PRO A 533 -85.87 -17.09 11.59
CA PRO A 533 -87.30 -17.41 11.69
C PRO A 533 -88.13 -16.25 12.26
N ILE A 534 -87.59 -15.51 13.23
CA ILE A 534 -88.24 -14.36 13.88
C ILE A 534 -88.37 -13.21 12.87
N ILE A 535 -87.29 -12.90 12.15
CA ILE A 535 -87.26 -11.89 11.09
C ILE A 535 -88.27 -12.24 9.98
N ALA A 536 -88.38 -13.52 9.60
CA ALA A 536 -89.35 -13.97 8.60
C ALA A 536 -90.80 -13.70 9.03
N LEU A 537 -91.15 -13.99 10.29
CA LEU A 537 -92.47 -13.66 10.84
C LEU A 537 -92.73 -12.14 10.83
N LEU A 538 -91.75 -11.35 11.29
CA LEU A 538 -91.86 -9.89 11.31
C LEU A 538 -91.97 -9.28 9.90
N ASN A 539 -91.27 -9.83 8.90
CA ASN A 539 -91.34 -9.37 7.51
C ASN A 539 -92.70 -9.73 6.87
N ASN A 540 -93.32 -10.83 7.29
CA ASN A 540 -94.68 -11.22 6.91
C ASN A 540 -95.77 -10.53 7.75
N GLN A 541 -95.41 -9.54 8.57
CA GLN A 541 -96.33 -8.80 9.45
C GLN A 541 -97.08 -9.69 10.45
N GLN A 542 -96.50 -10.83 10.83
CA GLN A 542 -97.03 -11.74 11.84
C GLN A 542 -96.37 -11.48 13.20
N SER A 543 -97.07 -11.82 14.29
CA SER A 543 -96.47 -11.73 15.64
C SER A 543 -95.36 -12.76 15.79
N ALA A 544 -94.19 -12.30 16.24
CA ALA A 544 -93.04 -13.14 16.57
C ALA A 544 -92.81 -13.28 18.08
N ASP A 545 -93.74 -12.79 18.91
CA ASP A 545 -93.58 -12.69 20.37
C ASP A 545 -93.28 -14.04 21.03
N GLU A 546 -94.03 -15.09 20.67
CA GLU A 546 -93.86 -16.40 21.27
C GLU A 546 -92.48 -17.01 20.94
N LEU A 547 -92.06 -16.87 19.67
CA LEU A 547 -90.78 -17.41 19.21
C LEU A 547 -89.60 -16.62 19.78
N TRP A 548 -89.76 -15.30 19.92
CA TRP A 548 -88.81 -14.44 20.62
C TRP A 548 -88.67 -14.84 22.08
N GLN A 549 -89.77 -14.97 22.83
CA GLN A 549 -89.71 -15.36 24.24
C GLN A 549 -89.05 -16.73 24.44
N LYS A 550 -89.33 -17.71 23.56
CA LYS A 550 -88.66 -19.02 23.58
C LYS A 550 -87.15 -18.93 23.33
N SER A 551 -86.71 -17.98 22.49
CA SER A 551 -85.30 -17.85 22.09
C SER A 551 -84.53 -16.81 22.91
N PHE A 552 -85.22 -15.95 23.66
CA PHE A 552 -84.69 -14.74 24.27
C PHE A 552 -83.49 -15.01 25.19
N GLN A 553 -83.59 -16.01 26.07
CA GLN A 553 -82.48 -16.37 26.96
C GLN A 553 -81.24 -16.78 26.19
N LYS A 554 -81.40 -17.60 25.14
CA LYS A 554 -80.27 -18.07 24.31
C LYS A 554 -79.67 -16.92 23.48
N ILE A 555 -80.51 -16.06 22.91
CA ILE A 555 -80.07 -14.84 22.19
C ILE A 555 -79.25 -13.94 23.12
N ASN A 556 -79.71 -13.71 24.37
CA ASN A 556 -78.96 -12.90 25.34
C ASN A 556 -77.61 -13.50 25.72
N ILE A 557 -77.54 -14.82 25.92
CA ILE A 557 -76.27 -15.51 26.21
C ILE A 557 -75.29 -15.33 25.03
N LEU A 558 -75.74 -15.57 23.80
CA LEU A 558 -74.91 -15.41 22.61
C LEU A 558 -74.50 -13.94 22.38
N SER A 559 -75.40 -12.99 22.65
CA SER A 559 -75.07 -11.55 22.60
C SER A 559 -73.98 -11.19 23.63
N ASN A 560 -74.02 -11.77 24.82
CA ASN A 560 -72.95 -11.59 25.81
C ASN A 560 -71.64 -12.23 25.35
N PHE A 561 -71.68 -13.39 24.69
CA PHE A 561 -70.49 -13.97 24.07
C PHE A 561 -69.90 -13.07 22.98
N LEU A 562 -70.74 -12.48 22.12
CA LEU A 562 -70.27 -11.49 21.14
C LEU A 562 -69.62 -10.25 21.79
N LEU A 563 -70.12 -9.78 22.94
CA LEU A 563 -69.49 -8.70 23.70
C LEU A 563 -68.12 -9.11 24.28
N ILE A 564 -68.01 -10.34 24.77
CA ILE A 564 -66.73 -10.91 25.23
C ILE A 564 -65.77 -11.06 24.04
N ASP A 565 -66.23 -11.55 22.91
CA ASP A 565 -65.44 -11.70 21.69
C ASP A 565 -64.89 -10.35 21.22
N LYS A 566 -65.71 -9.29 21.27
CA LYS A 566 -65.28 -7.92 21.00
C LYS A 566 -64.16 -7.47 21.93
N ALA A 567 -64.29 -7.69 23.24
CA ALA A 567 -63.24 -7.34 24.20
C ALA A 567 -61.94 -8.14 23.96
N ASN A 568 -62.07 -9.41 23.57
CA ASN A 568 -60.93 -10.26 23.19
C ASN A 568 -60.25 -9.75 21.92
N LEU A 569 -61.00 -9.33 20.90
CA LEU A 569 -60.47 -8.72 19.68
C LEU A 569 -59.76 -7.39 19.95
N GLU A 570 -60.30 -6.54 20.83
CA GLU A 570 -59.67 -5.27 21.25
C GLU A 570 -58.35 -5.52 21.99
N THR A 571 -58.32 -6.51 22.87
CA THR A 571 -57.10 -6.96 23.56
C THR A 571 -56.07 -7.51 22.56
N LEU A 572 -56.52 -8.30 21.58
CA LEU A 572 -55.65 -8.80 20.52
C LEU A 572 -55.11 -7.66 19.65
N PHE A 573 -55.93 -6.66 19.32
CA PHE A 573 -55.53 -5.50 18.54
C PHE A 573 -54.41 -4.68 19.19
N THR A 574 -54.48 -4.49 20.52
CA THR A 574 -53.50 -3.71 21.30
C THR A 574 -52.18 -4.45 21.53
N THR A 575 -52.18 -5.78 21.47
CA THR A 575 -50.97 -6.62 21.63
C THR A 575 -50.22 -6.85 20.31
N ILE A 576 -50.81 -6.47 19.17
CA ILE A 576 -50.23 -6.64 17.83
C ILE A 576 -49.46 -5.39 17.39
N GLY A 577 -48.25 -5.61 16.86
CA GLY A 577 -47.33 -4.54 16.43
C GLY A 577 -47.84 -3.71 15.25
N ALA A 578 -47.22 -2.56 15.01
CA ALA A 578 -47.61 -1.64 13.92
C ALA A 578 -47.56 -2.29 12.52
N ASP A 579 -46.59 -3.18 12.30
CA ASP A 579 -46.32 -3.75 10.97
C ASP A 579 -47.17 -4.97 10.60
N ASP A 580 -47.99 -5.49 11.52
CA ASP A 580 -48.88 -6.64 11.29
C ASP A 580 -50.20 -6.17 10.62
N ILE A 581 -50.09 -5.40 9.53
CA ILE A 581 -51.19 -4.67 8.88
C ILE A 581 -52.35 -5.60 8.49
N ILE A 582 -52.03 -6.78 7.93
CA ILE A 582 -53.04 -7.76 7.48
C ILE A 582 -53.84 -8.32 8.67
N ILE A 583 -53.15 -8.65 9.77
CA ILE A 583 -53.80 -9.17 10.99
C ILE A 583 -54.66 -8.07 11.62
N LYS A 584 -54.18 -6.84 11.68
CA LYS A 584 -54.95 -5.68 12.17
C LYS A 584 -56.20 -5.42 11.34
N SER A 585 -56.09 -5.44 10.01
CA SER A 585 -57.23 -5.30 9.10
C SER A 585 -58.28 -6.40 9.34
N SER A 586 -57.83 -7.64 9.54
CA SER A 586 -58.70 -8.78 9.84
C SER A 586 -59.45 -8.61 11.17
N ILE A 587 -58.74 -8.16 12.23
CA ILE A 587 -59.36 -7.88 13.53
C ILE A 587 -60.40 -6.76 13.44
N ILE A 588 -60.09 -5.67 12.72
CA ILE A 588 -61.04 -4.58 12.50
C ILE A 588 -62.29 -5.10 11.80
N SER A 589 -62.13 -5.88 10.71
CA SER A 589 -63.26 -6.45 9.98
C SER A 589 -64.12 -7.38 10.85
N LEU A 590 -63.52 -8.22 11.69
CA LEU A 590 -64.24 -9.09 12.62
C LEU A 590 -65.00 -8.27 13.67
N ASN A 591 -64.35 -7.24 14.24
CA ASN A 591 -64.98 -6.37 15.23
C ASN A 591 -66.18 -5.62 14.64
N THR A 592 -66.06 -5.11 13.41
CA THR A 592 -67.20 -4.53 12.67
C THR A 592 -68.33 -5.54 12.45
N GLY A 593 -68.00 -6.80 12.11
CA GLY A 593 -69.00 -7.87 11.98
C GLY A 593 -69.75 -8.14 13.28
N VAL A 594 -69.03 -8.24 14.40
CA VAL A 594 -69.61 -8.42 15.75
C VAL A 594 -70.55 -7.25 16.10
N LEU A 595 -70.11 -6.01 15.88
CA LEU A 595 -70.92 -4.81 16.15
C LEU A 595 -72.21 -4.81 15.30
N THR A 596 -72.10 -5.17 14.02
CA THR A 596 -73.23 -5.23 13.10
C THR A 596 -74.26 -6.25 13.59
N GLU A 597 -73.82 -7.42 14.06
CA GLU A 597 -74.71 -8.46 14.56
C GLU A 597 -75.40 -8.04 15.88
N ILE A 598 -74.66 -7.41 16.82
CA ILE A 598 -75.25 -6.86 18.05
C ILE A 598 -76.33 -5.81 17.72
N GLN A 599 -76.07 -4.95 16.72
CA GLN A 599 -77.06 -3.99 16.25
C GLN A 599 -78.28 -4.69 15.64
N ALA A 600 -78.08 -5.75 14.86
CA ALA A 600 -79.18 -6.53 14.28
C ALA A 600 -80.09 -7.16 15.35
N ILE A 601 -79.51 -7.73 16.43
CA ILE A 601 -80.28 -8.24 17.58
C ILE A 601 -81.17 -7.14 18.19
N ASN A 602 -80.59 -5.95 18.42
CA ASN A 602 -81.32 -4.82 18.98
C ASN A 602 -82.44 -4.35 18.04
N GLU A 603 -82.22 -4.32 16.73
CA GLU A 603 -83.24 -3.97 15.74
C GLU A 603 -84.38 -5.00 15.69
N VAL A 604 -84.08 -6.29 15.78
CA VAL A 604 -85.13 -7.32 15.86
C VAL A 604 -85.95 -7.15 17.14
N GLN A 605 -85.30 -6.90 18.29
CA GLN A 605 -85.98 -6.63 19.54
C GLN A 605 -86.90 -5.40 19.45
N LYS A 606 -86.43 -4.30 18.82
CA LYS A 606 -87.24 -3.10 18.54
C LYS A 606 -88.52 -3.46 17.80
N ARG A 607 -88.40 -4.20 16.69
CA ARG A 607 -89.53 -4.56 15.82
C ARG A 607 -90.57 -5.41 16.54
N ILE A 608 -90.13 -6.31 17.44
CA ILE A 608 -91.03 -7.15 18.25
C ILE A 608 -91.79 -6.29 19.25
N VAL A 609 -91.09 -5.45 20.02
CA VAL A 609 -91.71 -4.55 21.00
C VAL A 609 -92.68 -3.59 20.31
N PHE A 610 -92.32 -3.06 19.14
CA PHE A 610 -93.20 -2.22 18.34
C PHE A 610 -94.47 -2.98 17.90
N GLY A 611 -94.33 -4.18 17.34
CA GLY A 611 -95.47 -5.01 16.93
C GLY A 611 -96.42 -5.31 18.08
N LYS A 612 -95.88 -5.62 19.26
CA LYS A 612 -96.66 -5.84 20.49
C LYS A 612 -97.42 -4.58 20.92
N ILE A 613 -96.76 -3.42 20.96
CA ILE A 613 -97.40 -2.14 21.32
C ILE A 613 -98.50 -1.79 20.34
N TYR A 614 -98.23 -1.91 19.04
CA TYR A 614 -99.20 -1.60 18.00
C TYR A 614 -100.44 -2.51 18.11
N GLY A 615 -100.24 -3.82 18.28
CA GLY A 615 -101.33 -4.78 18.49
C GLY A 615 -102.17 -4.42 19.71
N THR A 616 -101.53 -4.16 20.85
CA THR A 616 -102.25 -3.77 22.08
C THR A 616 -102.89 -2.38 21.98
N TYR A 617 -102.34 -1.45 21.19
CA TYR A 617 -102.98 -0.16 20.88
C TYR A 617 -104.27 -0.35 20.08
N VAL A 618 -104.28 -1.26 19.10
CA VAL A 618 -105.50 -1.62 18.37
C VAL A 618 -106.54 -2.23 19.32
N GLU A 619 -106.13 -3.16 20.21
CA GLU A 619 -107.01 -3.71 21.25
C GLU A 619 -107.57 -2.61 22.17
N ALA A 620 -106.74 -1.64 22.57
CA ALA A 620 -107.16 -0.51 23.40
C ALA A 620 -108.21 0.36 22.71
N ASN A 621 -108.06 0.61 21.41
CA ASN A 621 -109.04 1.36 20.62
C ASN A 621 -110.35 0.59 20.43
N LEU A 622 -110.29 -0.75 20.25
CA LEU A 622 -111.48 -1.60 20.23
C LEU A 622 -112.19 -1.59 21.58
N LEU A 623 -111.47 -1.69 22.69
CA LEU A 623 -112.03 -1.59 24.04
C LEU A 623 -112.65 -0.20 24.28
N LYS A 624 -111.98 0.87 23.84
CA LYS A 624 -112.53 2.23 23.87
C LYS A 624 -113.87 2.28 23.13
N LYS A 625 -113.93 1.77 21.89
CA LYS A 625 -115.18 1.70 21.12
C LYS A 625 -116.25 0.90 21.88
N ARG A 626 -115.88 -0.23 22.48
CA ARG A 626 -116.79 -1.05 23.28
C ARG A 626 -117.38 -0.29 24.48
N MET A 627 -116.61 0.60 25.11
CA MET A 627 -117.08 1.44 26.21
C MET A 627 -117.93 2.64 25.76
N THR A 628 -117.70 3.19 24.57
CA THR A 628 -118.28 4.48 24.16
C THR A 628 -119.34 4.39 23.07
N ALA A 629 -119.35 3.34 22.25
CA ALA A 629 -120.25 3.22 21.09
C ALA A 629 -121.72 3.18 21.53
N ASP A 630 -122.58 3.78 20.72
CA ASP A 630 -124.02 3.71 20.94
C ASP A 630 -124.53 2.28 20.72
N SER A 631 -125.61 1.92 21.41
CA SER A 631 -126.18 0.57 21.38
C SER A 631 -126.64 0.12 19.99
N LYS A 632 -126.99 1.08 19.13
CA LYS A 632 -127.42 0.88 17.75
C LYS A 632 -126.25 0.57 16.81
N ASP A 633 -125.07 1.07 17.13
CA ASP A 633 -123.88 0.99 16.28
C ASP A 633 -123.02 -0.23 16.58
N ASP A 634 -123.11 -0.75 17.81
CA ASP A 634 -122.40 -1.97 18.22
C ASP A 634 -123.17 -2.72 19.31
N GLN A 635 -123.73 -3.88 18.96
CA GLN A 635 -124.43 -4.76 19.90
C GLN A 635 -123.51 -5.37 20.97
N LYS A 636 -122.18 -5.28 20.79
CA LYS A 636 -121.19 -5.70 21.79
C LYS A 636 -120.74 -4.55 22.69
N SER A 637 -121.27 -3.33 22.51
CA SER A 637 -120.94 -2.20 23.39
C SER A 637 -121.52 -2.35 24.78
N PHE A 638 -120.90 -1.70 25.76
CA PHE A 638 -121.45 -1.58 27.11
C PHE A 638 -122.84 -0.92 27.09
N ASN A 639 -123.07 0.03 26.18
CA ASN A 639 -124.36 0.70 26.04
C ASN A 639 -125.48 -0.24 25.59
N ALA A 640 -125.20 -1.19 24.70
CA ALA A 640 -126.17 -2.22 24.32
C ALA A 640 -126.53 -3.13 25.50
N VAL A 641 -125.53 -3.55 26.27
CA VAL A 641 -125.73 -4.34 27.50
C VAL A 641 -126.51 -3.53 28.56
N TRP A 642 -126.21 -2.25 28.68
CA TRP A 642 -126.87 -1.33 29.60
C TRP A 642 -128.35 -1.09 29.25
N GLU A 643 -128.67 -0.88 27.97
CA GLU A 643 -130.06 -0.74 27.52
C GLU A 643 -130.87 -2.02 27.75
N LYS A 644 -130.27 -3.18 27.49
CA LYS A 644 -130.91 -4.46 27.78
C LYS A 644 -131.24 -4.58 29.27
N TYR A 645 -130.30 -4.22 30.14
CA TYR A 645 -130.55 -4.15 31.58
C TYR A 645 -131.68 -3.19 31.97
N LEU A 646 -131.78 -2.02 31.33
CA LEU A 646 -132.89 -1.10 31.57
C LEU A 646 -134.26 -1.69 31.16
N GLN A 647 -134.27 -2.66 30.23
CA GLN A 647 -135.48 -3.32 29.77
C GLN A 647 -135.85 -4.54 30.62
N ASP A 648 -134.88 -5.40 30.98
CA ASP A 648 -135.14 -6.71 31.59
C ASP A 648 -134.64 -6.84 33.04
N GLY A 649 -133.92 -5.86 33.57
CA GLY A 649 -133.38 -5.85 34.93
C GLY A 649 -132.22 -6.83 35.18
N ASN A 650 -131.62 -7.42 34.13
CA ASN A 650 -130.58 -8.43 34.27
C ASN A 650 -129.22 -7.84 34.71
N THR A 651 -129.00 -7.79 36.02
CA THR A 651 -127.75 -7.29 36.61
C THR A 651 -126.55 -8.20 36.32
N SER A 652 -126.75 -9.51 36.17
CA SER A 652 -125.66 -10.47 35.94
C SER A 652 -124.92 -10.21 34.62
N LEU A 653 -125.66 -9.89 33.55
CA LEU A 653 -125.08 -9.57 32.24
C LEU A 653 -124.24 -8.29 32.29
N VAL A 654 -124.73 -7.26 32.98
CA VAL A 654 -124.02 -5.99 33.15
C VAL A 654 -122.76 -6.15 33.98
N PHE A 655 -122.81 -6.90 35.10
CA PHE A 655 -121.62 -7.16 35.90
C PHE A 655 -120.59 -8.02 35.17
N SER A 656 -121.03 -8.99 34.35
CA SER A 656 -120.13 -9.78 33.51
C SER A 656 -119.39 -8.91 32.51
N GLU A 657 -120.10 -8.02 31.81
CA GLU A 657 -119.51 -7.08 30.85
C GLU A 657 -118.58 -6.07 31.53
N TYR A 658 -119.00 -5.51 32.67
CA TYR A 658 -118.18 -4.64 33.50
C TYR A 658 -116.86 -5.32 33.90
N ASN A 659 -116.92 -6.55 34.41
CA ASN A 659 -115.75 -7.30 34.84
C ASN A 659 -114.82 -7.63 33.66
N ASP A 660 -115.37 -7.99 32.50
CA ASP A 660 -114.59 -8.22 31.28
C ASP A 660 -113.88 -6.94 30.82
N ILE A 661 -114.58 -5.79 30.81
CA ILE A 661 -113.98 -4.49 30.50
C ILE A 661 -112.87 -4.13 31.49
N VAL A 662 -113.07 -4.34 32.81
CA VAL A 662 -112.06 -4.10 33.84
C VAL A 662 -110.81 -4.96 33.59
N LEU A 663 -111.00 -6.26 33.35
CA LEU A 663 -109.91 -7.20 33.10
C LEU A 663 -109.13 -6.82 31.83
N GLN A 664 -109.81 -6.54 30.72
CA GLN A 664 -109.19 -6.14 29.47
C GLN A 664 -108.45 -4.81 29.61
N LYS A 665 -109.06 -3.82 30.28
CA LYS A 665 -108.46 -2.51 30.53
C LYS A 665 -107.16 -2.63 31.31
N ASN A 666 -107.18 -3.36 32.43
CA ASN A 666 -105.99 -3.55 33.27
C ASN A 666 -104.88 -4.29 32.50
N LYS A 667 -105.23 -5.37 31.78
CA LYS A 667 -104.29 -6.11 30.93
C LYS A 667 -103.64 -5.22 29.87
N ILE A 668 -104.44 -4.46 29.12
CA ILE A 668 -103.97 -3.56 28.06
C ILE A 668 -103.05 -2.48 28.65
N LYS A 669 -103.45 -1.88 29.77
CA LYS A 669 -102.69 -0.83 30.46
C LYS A 669 -101.32 -1.35 30.94
N ASP A 670 -101.29 -2.53 31.54
CA ASP A 670 -100.05 -3.15 32.00
C ASP A 670 -99.10 -3.46 30.83
N VAL A 671 -99.62 -4.06 29.75
CA VAL A 671 -98.84 -4.39 28.56
C VAL A 671 -98.28 -3.15 27.87
N LEU A 672 -99.11 -2.12 27.67
CA LEU A 672 -98.69 -0.86 27.04
C LEU A 672 -97.65 -0.14 27.92
N SER A 673 -97.85 -0.08 29.25
CA SER A 673 -96.91 0.60 30.15
C SER A 673 -95.53 -0.05 30.15
N GLN A 674 -95.47 -1.39 30.27
CA GLN A 674 -94.20 -2.13 30.25
C GLN A 674 -93.50 -2.00 28.89
N SER A 675 -94.24 -2.13 27.80
CA SER A 675 -93.67 -2.09 26.45
C SER A 675 -93.20 -0.68 26.09
N LEU A 676 -93.90 0.37 26.55
CA LEU A 676 -93.51 1.77 26.35
C LEU A 676 -92.19 2.10 27.06
N ILE A 677 -91.93 1.56 28.27
CA ILE A 677 -90.62 1.70 28.95
C ILE A 677 -89.49 1.14 28.07
N ILE A 678 -89.70 -0.07 27.52
CA ILE A 678 -88.71 -0.75 26.68
C ILE A 678 -88.47 0.04 25.38
N LEU A 679 -89.54 0.46 24.68
CA LEU A 679 -89.44 1.22 23.44
C LEU A 679 -88.75 2.59 23.65
N SER A 680 -89.05 3.27 24.77
CA SER A 680 -88.47 4.57 25.13
C SER A 680 -86.94 4.54 25.34
N ALA A 681 -86.41 3.37 25.71
CA ALA A 681 -84.99 3.17 25.98
C ALA A 681 -84.18 2.80 24.72
N ILE A 682 -84.84 2.43 23.62
CA ILE A 682 -84.20 1.70 22.53
C ILE A 682 -84.08 2.53 21.23
N ASP A 683 -85.03 3.41 20.89
CA ASP A 683 -84.85 4.41 19.80
C ASP A 683 -85.97 5.45 19.76
N LYS A 684 -85.65 6.73 19.57
CA LYS A 684 -86.63 7.82 19.39
C LYS A 684 -86.57 8.45 18.00
N SER A 685 -85.74 7.97 17.09
CA SER A 685 -85.48 8.65 15.81
C SER A 685 -86.54 8.37 14.73
N SER A 686 -87.26 7.25 14.79
CA SER A 686 -88.32 6.90 13.84
C SER A 686 -89.62 7.66 14.12
N LEU A 687 -90.15 8.35 13.11
CA LEU A 687 -91.40 9.12 13.19
C LEU A 687 -92.60 8.24 13.56
N ASP A 688 -92.67 7.01 13.04
CA ASP A 688 -93.75 6.06 13.35
C ASP A 688 -93.71 5.61 14.81
N ILE A 689 -92.49 5.40 15.34
CA ILE A 689 -92.27 5.07 16.75
C ILE A 689 -92.66 6.26 17.64
N GLN A 690 -92.25 7.48 17.27
CA GLN A 690 -92.63 8.69 18.01
C GLN A 690 -94.15 8.89 18.04
N ASN A 691 -94.82 8.70 16.89
CA ASN A 691 -96.27 8.80 16.78
C ASN A 691 -96.96 7.73 17.63
N LEU A 692 -96.51 6.48 17.58
CA LEU A 692 -97.09 5.41 18.40
C LEU A 692 -96.88 5.64 19.90
N ILE A 693 -95.69 6.11 20.32
CA ILE A 693 -95.42 6.51 21.72
C ILE A 693 -96.38 7.61 22.16
N LYS A 694 -96.63 8.62 21.32
CA LYS A 694 -97.57 9.70 21.60
C LYS A 694 -98.99 9.20 21.75
N GLU A 695 -99.47 8.42 20.79
CA GLU A 695 -100.84 7.88 20.77
C GLU A 695 -101.11 6.92 21.93
N VAL A 696 -100.17 6.03 22.24
CA VAL A 696 -100.23 5.16 23.43
C VAL A 696 -100.12 5.97 24.71
N GLY A 697 -99.28 7.01 24.72
CA GLY A 697 -99.16 7.96 25.83
C GLY A 697 -100.50 8.59 26.20
N LEU A 698 -101.30 9.01 25.21
CA LEU A 698 -102.63 9.60 25.42
C LEU A 698 -103.64 8.64 26.09
N LEU A 699 -103.46 7.33 25.91
CA LEU A 699 -104.30 6.30 26.53
C LEU A 699 -103.93 6.03 28.00
N LEU A 700 -102.68 6.34 28.38
CA LEU A 700 -102.11 6.04 29.70
C LEU A 700 -101.97 7.27 30.61
N ALA A 701 -101.71 8.46 30.06
CA ALA A 701 -101.34 9.66 30.82
C ALA A 701 -101.72 10.99 30.10
N PRO A 702 -101.85 12.11 30.84
CA PRO A 702 -101.81 12.22 32.30
C PRO A 702 -103.08 11.67 32.96
N VAL A 703 -102.94 11.18 34.18
CA VAL A 703 -104.04 10.63 34.98
C VAL A 703 -105.15 11.67 35.12
N GLY A 704 -106.34 11.35 34.63
CA GLY A 704 -107.51 12.23 34.67
C GLY A 704 -107.84 12.96 33.37
N ALA A 705 -107.01 12.87 32.32
CA ALA A 705 -107.38 13.38 31.00
C ALA A 705 -108.48 12.53 30.36
N GLU A 706 -109.41 13.18 29.66
CA GLU A 706 -110.58 12.57 28.98
C GLU A 706 -110.19 11.49 27.95
N THR A 707 -108.95 11.52 27.46
CA THR A 707 -108.45 10.56 26.47
C THR A 707 -107.95 9.24 27.07
N THR A 708 -107.75 9.17 28.39
CA THR A 708 -107.19 7.98 29.05
C THR A 708 -108.21 6.85 29.17
N LEU A 709 -107.74 5.59 29.09
CA LEU A 709 -108.62 4.42 29.24
C LEU A 709 -109.37 4.42 30.58
N ASP A 710 -108.72 4.86 31.65
CA ASP A 710 -109.33 4.94 32.98
C ASP A 710 -110.47 5.98 33.03
N LYS A 711 -110.28 7.15 32.43
CA LYS A 711 -111.31 8.20 32.41
C LYS A 711 -112.46 7.86 31.49
N ILE A 712 -112.18 7.27 30.32
CA ILE A 712 -113.21 6.77 29.40
C ILE A 712 -114.06 5.71 30.09
N PHE A 713 -113.44 4.77 30.79
CA PHE A 713 -114.14 3.76 31.58
C PHE A 713 -114.98 4.39 32.71
N GLU A 714 -114.42 5.36 33.43
CA GLU A 714 -115.15 6.06 34.49
C GLU A 714 -116.40 6.76 33.97
N ASN A 715 -116.25 7.53 32.89
CA ASN A 715 -117.32 8.36 32.33
C ASN A 715 -118.43 7.54 31.66
N ASN A 716 -118.07 6.44 30.99
CA ASN A 716 -119.03 5.71 30.15
C ASN A 716 -119.58 4.43 30.79
N VAL A 717 -118.83 3.82 31.71
CA VAL A 717 -119.21 2.56 32.37
C VAL A 717 -119.53 2.78 33.84
N ILE A 718 -118.57 3.28 34.64
CA ILE A 718 -118.77 3.45 36.10
C ILE A 718 -119.88 4.45 36.41
N SER A 719 -119.91 5.61 35.73
CA SER A 719 -120.91 6.65 35.94
C SER A 719 -122.34 6.11 35.78
N LYS A 720 -122.58 5.27 34.76
CA LYS A 720 -123.87 4.63 34.52
C LYS A 720 -124.26 3.68 35.65
N LEU A 721 -123.33 2.82 36.08
CA LEU A 721 -123.56 1.90 37.19
C LEU A 721 -123.85 2.63 38.50
N LYS A 722 -123.08 3.68 38.83
CA LYS A 722 -123.30 4.54 40.01
C LYS A 722 -124.65 5.25 39.97
N SER A 723 -125.09 5.73 38.80
CA SER A 723 -126.38 6.41 38.62
C SER A 723 -127.58 5.53 39.01
N LYS A 724 -127.42 4.20 38.96
CA LYS A 724 -128.41 3.20 39.37
C LYS A 724 -128.07 2.50 40.69
N ARG A 725 -127.06 2.98 41.43
CA ARG A 725 -126.58 2.39 42.69
C ARG A 725 -126.18 0.91 42.57
N LEU A 726 -125.66 0.52 41.41
CA LEU A 726 -125.12 -0.82 41.16
C LEU A 726 -123.64 -0.95 41.55
N LEU A 727 -122.96 0.17 41.79
CA LEU A 727 -121.58 0.27 42.29
C LEU A 727 -121.51 1.26 43.45
#